data_AF-A0A2M8D7S6-F1
#
_entry.id   AF-A0A2M8D7S6-F1
#
_cell.length_a   1.000
_cell.length_b   1.000
_cell.length_c   1.000
_cell.angle_alpha   90.00
_cell.angle_beta   90.00
_cell.angle_gamma   90.00
#
_symmetry.space_group_name_H-M   'P 1'
#
loop_
_entity.id
_entity.type
_entity.pdbx_description
1 polymer ?
#
loop_
_entity_poly.entity_id
_entity_poly.type
_entity_poly.pdbx_seq_one_letter_code
_entity_poly.pdbx_strand_id
1 'polypeptide(L)'
;MEKRRFYVTTPIYYVNDLPHIGHVYTTVIADVIARYKRLMGFDVYFLTGTDEHGQKVEEAAKAGGMEPIQLADKVVENYLNLWPRLSVSNNDFVRTTQPRHEKGASHLFKQLLDQGDIYLDHYKGMYCVSCEAFLTETQAKGGKCPDCNKPLEEVEEESYFFRLSKYEKKLLAYYEAHPELIQPEHRRNEVVSFVKGGLKDLSVSRTSFSWGIPVPGNEKHVIYVWLDALSNYLTALGYPEDSELYQNFWPADLHLIGKDILRFHAVYWPAFLMAAGLPLPKTVFAHGWWLKDKAKMSKSVGNVVRPQHLVEDFGADALRYFLVREMVFGQDSNFSDEAFLGRFNSDLVNDLGNLVSRTLGMIDRYCEGRIPEPDVDDDRYKKMESRVKECAVNWESYFDTYQLHKAMEETWSLLSDLNKFIVEQEPWLLAKDEARRKELDTVLYVVAEAVRLVALVISPVMPVKSQEIWHRLGFNAKVEDCVVSMMRFGSLKPGSSLKDSKEHLFARVDAKEYLTGEQSEPGKNKTERKSRQSKPDGQPKAGMDNLISIDDFAKVQLRVAKILAAEKVEKSKKLIKMKISLGEEERQIVAGIALQYEPEDLVGRQIIVVANLQPAKLMGIESQGMLLAASGEDGAPFLLSPDEGAKPGFRIK
;
A
#
# COMPACT_ATOMS: atom_id res chain seq x y z
N MET A 1 5.13 -23.30 30.55
CA MET A 1 6.12 -22.63 29.66
C MET A 1 5.70 -21.19 29.55
N GLU A 2 6.62 -20.27 29.83
CA GLU A 2 6.39 -18.83 29.69
C GLU A 2 6.18 -18.51 28.20
N LYS A 3 5.07 -17.85 27.83
CA LYS A 3 4.83 -17.46 26.44
C LYS A 3 5.85 -16.40 26.04
N ARG A 4 6.51 -16.59 24.89
CA ARG A 4 7.37 -15.56 24.29
C ARG A 4 6.52 -14.32 24.00
N ARG A 5 7.03 -13.15 24.34
CA ARG A 5 6.32 -11.87 24.18
C ARG A 5 6.79 -11.14 22.92
N PHE A 6 5.90 -10.36 22.32
CA PHE A 6 6.21 -9.54 21.15
C PHE A 6 5.46 -8.21 21.21
N TYR A 7 6.20 -7.11 21.28
CA TYR A 7 5.65 -5.75 21.25
C TYR A 7 5.92 -5.09 19.90
N VAL A 8 4.84 -4.78 19.17
CA VAL A 8 4.90 -4.08 17.88
C VAL A 8 4.13 -2.76 17.92
N THR A 9 4.68 -1.72 17.31
CA THR A 9 4.05 -0.41 17.25
C THR A 9 3.99 0.12 15.82
N THR A 10 2.98 0.92 15.52
CA THR A 10 2.99 1.85 14.38
C THR A 10 3.52 3.21 14.86
N PRO A 11 3.72 4.20 13.97
CA PRO A 11 3.73 5.59 14.39
C PRO A 11 2.35 5.94 14.93
N ILE A 12 2.29 7.00 15.71
CA ILE A 12 1.03 7.68 16.01
C ILE A 12 0.77 8.77 14.96
N TYR A 13 -0.48 8.92 14.53
CA TYR A 13 -0.84 9.75 13.37
C TYR A 13 -1.29 11.14 13.79
N TYR A 14 -0.81 12.18 13.10
CA TYR A 14 -1.28 13.55 13.33
C TYR A 14 -2.78 13.69 13.06
N VAL A 15 -3.47 14.43 13.94
CA VAL A 15 -4.92 14.70 13.85
C VAL A 15 -5.29 15.93 13.02
N ASN A 16 -4.41 16.35 12.10
CA ASN A 16 -4.68 17.47 11.20
C ASN A 16 -5.35 17.06 9.88
N ASP A 17 -5.55 15.76 9.64
CA ASP A 17 -6.31 15.24 8.50
C ASP A 17 -6.98 13.88 8.75
N LEU A 18 -7.93 13.55 7.86
CA LEU A 18 -8.51 12.23 7.70
C LEU A 18 -7.46 11.16 7.33
N PRO A 19 -7.67 9.90 7.76
CA PRO A 19 -6.83 8.78 7.36
C PRO A 19 -6.78 8.59 5.84
N HIS A 20 -5.59 8.25 5.32
CA HIS A 20 -5.37 7.86 3.94
C HIS A 20 -4.56 6.57 3.85
N ILE A 21 -4.34 6.04 2.64
CA ILE A 21 -3.72 4.73 2.44
C ILE A 21 -2.31 4.57 3.04
N GLY A 22 -1.59 5.67 3.28
CA GLY A 22 -0.28 5.64 3.95
C GLY A 22 -0.40 5.27 5.44
N HIS A 23 -1.39 5.83 6.14
CA HIS A 23 -1.71 5.45 7.53
C HIS A 23 -2.20 4.00 7.56
N VAL A 24 -3.14 3.66 6.67
CA VAL A 24 -3.69 2.30 6.54
C VAL A 24 -2.60 1.27 6.32
N TYR A 25 -1.68 1.53 5.39
CA TYR A 25 -0.60 0.61 5.06
C TYR A 25 0.22 0.25 6.29
N THR A 26 0.70 1.27 7.02
CA THR A 26 1.53 1.06 8.21
C THR A 26 0.78 0.23 9.26
N THR A 27 -0.47 0.59 9.56
CA THR A 27 -1.30 -0.13 10.54
C THR A 27 -1.61 -1.56 10.11
N VAL A 28 -1.92 -1.78 8.83
CA VAL A 28 -2.22 -3.11 8.28
C VAL A 28 -0.99 -4.00 8.33
N ILE A 29 0.20 -3.50 7.97
CA ILE A 29 1.43 -4.31 8.07
C ILE A 29 1.73 -4.67 9.53
N ALA A 30 1.61 -3.73 10.47
CA ALA A 30 1.80 -4.02 11.88
C ALA A 30 0.80 -5.08 12.38
N ASP A 31 -0.46 -4.99 11.95
CA ASP A 31 -1.50 -5.97 12.26
C ASP A 31 -1.20 -7.36 11.67
N VAL A 32 -0.73 -7.42 10.43
CA VAL A 32 -0.31 -8.65 9.74
C VAL A 32 0.81 -9.34 10.53
N ILE A 33 1.83 -8.57 10.95
CA ILE A 33 2.93 -9.09 11.75
C ILE A 33 2.43 -9.54 13.13
N ALA A 34 1.56 -8.76 13.78
CA ALA A 34 0.97 -9.09 15.07
C ALA A 34 0.18 -10.41 15.00
N ARG A 35 -0.68 -10.57 13.99
CA ARG A 35 -1.45 -11.81 13.75
C ARG A 35 -0.56 -13.00 13.46
N TYR A 36 0.48 -12.82 12.65
CA TYR A 36 1.50 -13.85 12.43
C TYR A 36 2.15 -14.28 13.75
N LYS A 37 2.63 -13.34 14.57
CA LYS A 37 3.26 -13.68 15.86
C LYS A 37 2.27 -14.37 16.82
N ARG A 38 1.00 -13.98 16.85
CA ARG A 38 -0.05 -14.70 17.61
C ARG A 38 -0.24 -16.14 17.10
N LEU A 39 -0.30 -16.34 15.79
CA LEU A 39 -0.36 -17.67 15.17
C LEU A 39 0.88 -18.52 15.55
N MET A 40 2.05 -17.89 15.67
CA MET A 40 3.29 -18.53 16.16
C MET A 40 3.34 -18.73 17.68
N GLY A 41 2.24 -18.46 18.39
CA GLY A 41 2.08 -18.69 19.82
C GLY A 41 2.69 -17.61 20.73
N PHE A 42 3.07 -16.46 20.19
CA PHE A 42 3.54 -15.33 21.00
C PHE A 42 2.37 -14.68 21.74
N ASP A 43 2.66 -14.14 22.92
CA ASP A 43 1.82 -13.14 23.55
C ASP A 43 2.16 -11.77 22.94
N VAL A 44 1.18 -11.13 22.31
CA VAL A 44 1.43 -9.96 21.44
C VAL A 44 0.72 -8.74 21.98
N TYR A 45 1.47 -7.65 22.13
CA TYR A 45 0.95 -6.31 22.34
C TYR A 45 1.17 -5.50 21.06
N PHE A 46 0.09 -5.04 20.44
CA PHE A 46 0.12 -4.22 19.23
C PHE A 46 -0.44 -2.82 19.55
N LEU A 47 0.42 -1.80 19.46
CA LEU A 47 0.07 -0.40 19.71
C LEU A 47 -0.06 0.41 18.41
N THR A 48 -1.12 1.22 18.33
CA THR A 48 -1.27 2.31 17.37
C THR A 48 -1.89 3.52 18.07
N GLY A 49 -2.05 4.67 17.41
CA GLY A 49 -2.61 5.85 18.06
C GLY A 49 -2.52 7.14 17.27
N THR A 50 -2.71 8.26 17.97
CA THR A 50 -2.71 9.62 17.41
C THR A 50 -1.75 10.55 18.15
N ASP A 51 -1.06 11.39 17.36
CA ASP A 51 -0.30 12.54 17.82
C ASP A 51 -1.20 13.78 17.73
N GLU A 52 -1.57 14.30 18.89
CA GLU A 52 -2.63 15.28 19.04
C GLU A 52 -2.11 16.68 19.35
N HIS A 53 -0.82 16.86 19.60
CA HIS A 53 -0.24 18.13 20.02
C HIS A 53 0.47 18.88 18.89
N GLY A 54 0.83 20.14 19.16
CA GLY A 54 1.67 20.94 18.31
C GLY A 54 0.94 22.01 17.49
N GLN A 55 1.73 22.96 17.00
CA GLN A 55 1.27 24.16 16.29
C GLN A 55 0.29 23.88 15.15
N LYS A 56 0.54 22.84 14.33
CA LYS A 56 -0.32 22.52 13.18
C LYS A 56 -1.74 22.14 13.57
N VAL A 57 -1.90 21.48 14.72
CA VAL A 57 -3.23 21.11 15.24
C VAL A 57 -3.93 22.35 15.78
N GLU A 58 -3.21 23.20 16.51
CA GLU A 58 -3.72 24.49 17.02
C GLU A 58 -4.19 25.40 15.87
N GLU A 59 -3.39 25.55 14.82
CA GLU A 59 -3.71 26.34 13.63
C GLU A 59 -4.92 25.78 12.87
N ALA A 60 -4.98 24.45 12.68
CA ALA A 60 -6.10 23.80 12.01
C ALA A 60 -7.42 23.94 12.80
N ALA A 61 -7.35 23.84 14.12
CA ALA A 61 -8.50 24.02 15.01
C ALA A 61 -9.00 25.46 14.97
N LYS A 62 -8.07 26.43 15.06
CA LYS A 62 -8.36 27.86 14.96
C LYS A 62 -8.97 28.22 13.60
N ALA A 63 -8.45 27.70 12.51
CA ALA A 63 -9.01 27.88 11.17
C ALA A 63 -10.41 27.27 11.02
N GLY A 64 -10.70 26.20 11.77
CA GLY A 64 -12.01 25.55 11.85
C GLY A 64 -12.97 26.16 12.87
N GLY A 65 -12.56 27.18 13.63
CA GLY A 65 -13.38 27.79 14.69
C GLY A 65 -13.71 26.86 15.86
N MET A 66 -12.80 25.95 16.22
CA MET A 66 -12.96 24.98 17.31
C MET A 66 -11.72 24.90 18.19
N GLU A 67 -11.86 24.33 19.39
CA GLU A 67 -10.72 24.06 20.28
C GLU A 67 -9.88 22.89 19.74
N PRO A 68 -8.55 22.88 19.95
CA PRO A 68 -7.68 21.80 19.46
C PRO A 68 -8.11 20.39 19.88
N ILE A 69 -8.58 20.22 21.13
CA ILE A 69 -9.08 18.93 21.61
C ILE A 69 -10.33 18.47 20.83
N GLN A 70 -11.21 19.40 20.43
CA GLN A 70 -12.41 19.06 19.66
C GLN A 70 -12.05 18.60 18.25
N LEU A 71 -11.04 19.22 17.63
CA LEU A 71 -10.49 18.75 16.35
C LEU A 71 -9.89 17.34 16.51
N ALA A 72 -9.08 17.13 17.55
CA ALA A 72 -8.45 15.85 17.83
C ALA A 72 -9.49 14.73 18.03
N ASP A 73 -10.49 14.94 18.89
CA ASP A 73 -11.59 14.00 19.15
C ASP A 73 -12.31 13.61 17.85
N LYS A 74 -12.65 14.61 17.02
CA LYS A 74 -13.32 14.39 15.73
C LYS A 74 -12.47 13.55 14.77
N VAL A 75 -11.16 13.78 14.70
CA VAL A 75 -10.29 13.02 13.80
C VAL A 75 -10.05 11.61 14.33
N VAL A 76 -9.88 11.44 15.64
CA VAL A 76 -9.74 10.13 16.31
C VAL A 76 -10.92 9.22 16.02
N GLU A 77 -12.16 9.73 16.02
CA GLU A 77 -13.34 8.95 15.63
C GLU A 77 -13.21 8.31 14.24
N ASN A 78 -12.56 8.99 13.28
CA ASN A 78 -12.34 8.41 11.95
C ASN A 78 -11.40 7.19 12.00
N TYR A 79 -10.37 7.22 12.83
CA TYR A 79 -9.48 6.08 13.03
C TYR A 79 -10.19 4.94 13.77
N LEU A 80 -10.91 5.25 14.85
CA LEU A 80 -11.65 4.26 15.64
C LEU A 80 -12.77 3.58 14.84
N ASN A 81 -13.35 4.27 13.85
CA ASN A 81 -14.32 3.69 12.93
C ASN A 81 -13.66 2.89 11.79
N LEU A 82 -12.49 3.33 11.30
CA LEU A 82 -11.82 2.70 10.16
C LEU A 82 -11.07 1.41 10.54
N TRP A 83 -10.42 1.37 11.70
CA TRP A 83 -9.62 0.22 12.15
C TRP A 83 -10.42 -1.09 12.27
N PRO A 84 -11.60 -1.13 12.90
CA PRO A 84 -12.45 -2.32 12.90
C PRO A 84 -12.91 -2.71 11.50
N ARG A 85 -13.25 -1.75 10.64
CA ARG A 85 -13.63 -2.01 9.23
C ARG A 85 -12.50 -2.62 8.41
N LEU A 86 -11.25 -2.36 8.79
CA LEU A 86 -10.05 -2.98 8.22
C LEU A 86 -9.56 -4.21 8.99
N SER A 87 -10.35 -4.70 9.95
CA SER A 87 -10.00 -5.84 10.80
C SER A 87 -8.66 -5.69 11.54
N VAL A 88 -8.28 -4.45 11.91
CA VAL A 88 -7.10 -4.18 12.72
C VAL A 88 -7.34 -4.68 14.15
N SER A 89 -6.37 -5.39 14.70
CA SER A 89 -6.43 -6.08 16.00
C SER A 89 -5.41 -5.52 17.00
N ASN A 90 -5.29 -4.19 17.06
CA ASN A 90 -4.45 -3.52 18.05
C ASN A 90 -4.99 -3.76 19.46
N ASN A 91 -4.07 -3.89 20.42
CA ASN A 91 -4.40 -4.06 21.84
C ASN A 91 -4.78 -2.73 22.49
N ASP A 92 -4.19 -1.64 22.03
CA ASP A 92 -4.43 -0.29 22.55
C ASP A 92 -4.37 0.76 21.43
N PHE A 93 -5.09 1.86 21.63
CA PHE A 93 -5.08 3.06 20.80
C PHE A 93 -4.68 4.25 21.69
N VAL A 94 -3.40 4.63 21.66
CA VAL A 94 -2.89 5.72 22.49
C VAL A 94 -3.23 7.08 21.88
N ARG A 95 -3.56 8.03 22.73
CA ARG A 95 -3.76 9.45 22.37
C ARG A 95 -2.82 10.28 23.22
N THR A 96 -2.07 11.21 22.65
CA THR A 96 -1.11 12.02 23.42
C THR A 96 -1.77 12.96 24.42
N THR A 97 -3.07 13.25 24.26
CA THR A 97 -3.90 14.02 25.22
C THR A 97 -4.38 13.20 26.42
N GLN A 98 -4.07 11.89 26.50
CA GLN A 98 -4.49 11.08 27.65
C GLN A 98 -3.64 11.39 28.88
N PRO A 99 -4.23 11.46 30.09
CA PRO A 99 -3.49 11.74 31.33
C PRO A 99 -2.33 10.78 31.59
N ARG A 100 -2.47 9.49 31.23
CA ARG A 100 -1.39 8.49 31.34
C ARG A 100 -0.17 8.87 30.49
N HIS A 101 -0.42 9.42 29.31
CA HIS A 101 0.62 9.84 28.39
C HIS A 101 1.30 11.11 28.88
N GLU A 102 0.52 12.14 29.22
CA GLU A 102 1.05 13.42 29.73
C GLU A 102 1.95 13.22 30.95
N LYS A 103 1.52 12.34 31.87
CA LYS A 103 2.29 11.98 33.06
C LYS A 103 3.64 11.37 32.71
N GLY A 104 3.68 10.38 31.82
CA GLY A 104 4.92 9.70 31.45
C GLY A 104 5.86 10.54 30.60
N ALA A 105 5.33 11.31 29.65
CA ALA A 105 6.10 12.28 28.86
C ALA A 105 6.73 13.36 29.76
N SER A 106 5.93 13.94 30.67
CA SER A 106 6.41 14.93 31.65
C SER A 106 7.48 14.34 32.57
N HIS A 107 7.28 13.10 33.03
CA HIS A 107 8.27 12.42 33.86
C HIS A 107 9.59 12.20 33.13
N LEU A 108 9.55 11.71 31.88
CA LEU A 108 10.75 11.53 31.06
C LEU A 108 11.48 12.85 30.86
N PHE A 109 10.77 13.92 30.50
CA PHE A 109 11.37 15.25 30.35
C PHE A 109 12.04 15.71 31.65
N LYS A 110 11.33 15.59 32.78
CA LYS A 110 11.84 15.98 34.09
C LYS A 110 13.11 15.22 34.45
N GLN A 111 13.14 13.90 34.23
CA GLN A 111 14.33 13.09 34.50
C GLN A 111 15.53 13.58 33.69
N LEU A 112 15.34 13.81 32.38
CA LEU A 112 16.40 14.29 31.49
C LEU A 112 16.89 15.71 31.87
N LEU A 113 15.99 16.56 32.37
CA LEU A 113 16.32 17.88 32.90
C LEU A 113 17.12 17.77 34.21
N ASP A 114 16.63 17.00 35.18
CA ASP A 114 17.23 16.87 36.52
C ASP A 114 18.65 16.26 36.45
N GLN A 115 18.96 15.42 35.46
CA GLN A 115 20.29 14.84 35.22
C GLN A 115 21.21 15.68 34.31
N GLY A 116 20.72 16.82 33.79
CA GLY A 116 21.51 17.77 33.00
C GLY A 116 21.71 17.41 31.51
N ASP A 117 20.95 16.43 31.00
CA ASP A 117 20.89 16.12 29.56
C ASP A 117 19.95 17.05 28.80
N ILE A 118 19.02 17.70 29.50
CA ILE A 118 18.27 18.87 29.01
C ILE A 118 18.76 20.10 29.76
N TYR A 119 18.94 21.21 29.04
CA TYR A 119 19.34 22.49 29.62
C TYR A 119 18.60 23.64 28.94
N LEU A 120 18.40 24.75 29.65
CA LEU A 120 17.81 25.95 29.09
C LEU A 120 18.89 26.75 28.35
N ASP A 121 18.60 27.16 27.12
CA ASP A 121 19.44 28.05 26.33
C ASP A 121 18.57 28.89 25.39
N HIS A 122 19.19 29.64 24.49
CA HIS A 122 18.46 30.44 23.52
C HIS A 122 18.80 29.99 22.09
N TYR A 123 17.75 29.75 21.30
CA TYR A 123 17.88 29.59 19.86
C TYR A 123 18.11 30.95 19.23
N LYS A 124 19.34 31.23 18.77
CA LYS A 124 19.65 32.40 17.94
C LYS A 124 19.65 32.01 16.48
N GLY A 125 18.80 32.68 15.70
CA GLY A 125 18.71 32.44 14.27
C GLY A 125 18.34 33.69 13.50
N MET A 126 18.78 33.76 12.25
CA MET A 126 18.34 34.79 11.33
C MET A 126 16.92 34.45 10.85
N TYR A 127 15.99 35.35 11.09
CA TYR A 127 14.57 35.21 10.83
C TYR A 127 14.12 36.24 9.80
N CYS A 128 13.40 35.80 8.78
CA CYS A 128 12.73 36.73 7.89
C CYS A 128 11.32 37.00 8.41
N VAL A 129 11.08 38.17 8.99
CA VAL A 129 9.75 38.57 9.49
C VAL A 129 8.68 38.49 8.41
N SER A 130 9.03 38.79 7.14
CA SER A 130 8.05 38.79 6.04
C SER A 130 7.77 37.43 5.42
N CYS A 131 8.64 36.44 5.63
CA CYS A 131 8.40 35.06 5.22
C CYS A 131 8.07 34.15 6.42
N GLU A 132 8.09 34.72 7.62
CA GLU A 132 7.93 34.01 8.89
C GLU A 132 8.80 32.75 9.00
N ALA A 133 10.07 32.87 8.59
CA ALA A 133 10.97 31.73 8.43
C ALA A 133 12.35 31.99 9.02
N PHE A 134 12.83 31.03 9.83
CA PHE A 134 14.23 30.95 10.22
C PHE A 134 15.09 30.43 9.08
N LEU A 135 16.27 31.01 8.91
CA LEU A 135 17.22 30.67 7.88
C LEU A 135 18.46 30.07 8.50
N THR A 136 18.98 29.02 7.87
CA THR A 136 20.29 28.46 8.23
C THR A 136 21.38 29.52 8.03
N GLU A 137 22.50 29.40 8.74
CA GLU A 137 23.66 30.28 8.55
C GLU A 137 24.06 30.43 7.07
N THR A 138 23.94 29.34 6.29
CA THR A 138 24.17 29.34 4.85
C THR A 138 23.14 30.13 4.05
N GLN A 139 21.85 30.04 4.39
CA GLN A 139 20.78 30.77 3.70
C GLN A 139 20.71 32.24 4.11
N ALA A 140 21.18 32.56 5.32
CA ALA A 140 21.25 33.92 5.83
C ALA A 140 22.48 34.70 5.32
N LYS A 141 23.35 34.07 4.51
CA LYS A 141 24.53 34.72 3.91
C LYS A 141 24.09 35.90 3.04
N GLY A 142 24.37 37.12 3.51
CA GLY A 142 24.01 38.38 2.86
C GLY A 142 22.97 39.22 3.62
N GLY A 143 22.48 38.76 4.77
CA GLY A 143 21.60 39.53 5.66
C GLY A 143 20.19 39.79 5.10
N LYS A 144 19.82 39.10 4.01
CA LYS A 144 18.51 39.20 3.38
C LYS A 144 17.94 37.82 3.10
N CYS A 145 16.62 37.70 3.19
CA CYS A 145 15.89 36.48 2.88
C CYS A 145 16.06 36.13 1.39
N PRO A 146 16.51 34.92 1.03
CA PRO A 146 16.63 34.50 -0.36
C PRO A 146 15.28 34.45 -1.08
N ASP A 147 14.18 34.24 -0.34
CA ASP A 147 12.85 34.08 -0.92
C ASP A 147 12.15 35.42 -1.20
N CYS A 148 12.27 36.41 -0.30
CA CYS A 148 11.59 37.70 -0.45
C CYS A 148 12.52 38.92 -0.49
N ASN A 149 13.83 38.71 -0.43
CA ASN A 149 14.88 39.74 -0.48
C ASN A 149 14.78 40.85 0.59
N LYS A 150 14.03 40.62 1.67
CA LYS A 150 13.91 41.56 2.80
C LYS A 150 14.99 41.30 3.86
N PRO A 151 15.36 42.31 4.65
CA PRO A 151 16.33 42.14 5.74
C PRO A 151 15.94 41.02 6.69
N LEU A 152 16.94 40.28 7.16
CA LEU A 152 16.80 39.29 8.21
C LEU A 152 16.99 39.96 9.56
N GLU A 153 16.22 39.52 10.54
CA GLU A 153 16.34 39.91 11.93
C GLU A 153 16.94 38.75 12.70
N GLU A 154 17.88 39.04 13.61
CA GLU A 154 18.36 38.03 14.54
C GLU A 154 17.30 37.89 15.63
N VAL A 155 16.61 36.75 15.64
CA VAL A 155 15.60 36.44 16.65
C VAL A 155 16.20 35.43 17.62
N GLU A 156 16.03 35.72 18.90
CA GLU A 156 16.46 34.90 20.01
C GLU A 156 15.23 34.37 20.74
N GLU A 157 15.00 33.06 20.67
CA GLU A 157 13.92 32.39 21.39
C GLU A 157 14.49 31.45 22.45
N GLU A 158 14.10 31.67 23.71
CA GLU A 158 14.41 30.76 24.80
C GLU A 158 13.85 29.35 24.49
N SER A 159 14.66 28.31 24.67
CA SER A 159 14.24 26.92 24.46
C SER A 159 15.07 25.97 25.32
N TYR A 160 14.46 24.87 25.74
CA TYR A 160 15.20 23.76 26.34
C TYR A 160 15.84 22.93 25.23
N PHE A 161 17.12 22.60 25.39
CA PHE A 161 17.90 21.78 24.45
C PHE A 161 18.30 20.47 25.09
N PHE A 162 18.10 19.37 24.36
CA PHE A 162 18.65 18.06 24.67
C PHE A 162 20.06 17.93 24.09
N ARG A 163 20.99 17.43 24.90
CA ARG A 163 22.42 17.22 24.57
C ARG A 163 22.64 16.06 23.59
N LEU A 164 22.00 16.09 22.42
CA LEU A 164 22.08 15.03 21.43
C LEU A 164 23.52 14.76 20.97
N SER A 165 24.36 15.80 20.90
CA SER A 165 25.78 15.69 20.53
C SER A 165 26.56 14.74 21.45
N LYS A 166 26.21 14.65 22.74
CA LYS A 166 26.81 13.76 23.74
C LYS A 166 26.65 12.27 23.38
N TYR A 167 25.62 11.92 22.60
CA TYR A 167 25.24 10.52 22.32
C TYR A 167 25.78 9.98 21.00
N GLU A 168 26.41 10.81 20.16
CA GLU A 168 26.88 10.43 18.82
C GLU A 168 27.74 9.15 18.82
N LYS A 169 28.80 9.10 19.63
CA LYS A 169 29.69 7.92 19.70
C LYS A 169 28.98 6.68 20.24
N LYS A 170 28.07 6.85 21.21
CA LYS A 170 27.32 5.73 21.81
C LYS A 170 26.35 5.13 20.78
N LEU A 171 25.66 5.98 20.02
CA LEU A 171 24.77 5.56 18.95
C LEU A 171 25.52 4.79 17.86
N LEU A 172 26.66 5.32 17.39
CA LEU A 172 27.47 4.64 16.37
C LEU A 172 27.96 3.27 16.82
N ALA A 173 28.48 3.18 18.05
CA ALA A 173 28.90 1.90 18.64
C ALA A 173 27.72 0.92 18.76
N TYR A 174 26.53 1.41 19.12
CA TYR A 174 25.33 0.58 19.23
C TYR A 174 24.87 0.06 17.87
N TYR A 175 24.86 0.88 16.81
CA TYR A 175 24.49 0.44 15.46
C TYR A 175 25.48 -0.58 14.87
N GLU A 176 26.75 -0.52 15.27
CA GLU A 176 27.77 -1.49 14.87
C GLU A 176 27.54 -2.83 15.56
N ALA A 177 27.25 -2.81 16.87
CA ALA A 177 26.97 -4.02 17.64
C ALA A 177 25.61 -4.67 17.31
N HIS A 178 24.64 -3.87 16.87
CA HIS A 178 23.26 -4.28 16.60
C HIS A 178 22.83 -3.93 15.16
N PRO A 179 23.33 -4.64 14.13
CA PRO A 179 22.96 -4.38 12.74
C PRO A 179 21.46 -4.57 12.47
N GLU A 180 20.77 -5.37 13.27
CA GLU A 180 19.33 -5.63 13.23
C GLU A 180 18.46 -4.46 13.68
N LEU A 181 19.04 -3.45 14.36
CA LEU A 181 18.28 -2.33 14.92
C LEU A 181 17.56 -1.52 13.84
N ILE A 182 18.17 -1.30 12.69
CA ILE A 182 17.60 -0.45 11.64
C ILE A 182 17.45 -1.30 10.39
N GLN A 183 16.21 -1.46 9.94
CA GLN A 183 15.87 -2.21 8.74
C GLN A 183 15.05 -1.34 7.78
N PRO A 184 15.18 -1.54 6.47
CA PRO A 184 16.16 -2.38 5.78
C PRO A 184 17.59 -1.78 5.80
N GLU A 185 18.59 -2.57 5.39
CA GLU A 185 20.02 -2.20 5.48
C GLU A 185 20.37 -0.83 4.85
N HIS A 186 19.78 -0.48 3.71
CA HIS A 186 20.06 0.82 3.08
C HIS A 186 19.64 2.01 3.97
N ARG A 187 18.57 1.86 4.75
CA ARG A 187 18.12 2.86 5.74
C ARG A 187 19.07 2.96 6.92
N ARG A 188 19.64 1.83 7.37
CA ARG A 188 20.71 1.83 8.37
C ARG A 188 21.90 2.65 7.89
N ASN A 189 22.32 2.46 6.64
CA ASN A 189 23.45 3.18 6.07
C ASN A 189 23.21 4.70 5.99
N GLU A 190 21.98 5.12 5.65
CA GLU A 190 21.56 6.52 5.71
C GLU A 190 21.69 7.11 7.13
N VAL A 191 21.18 6.40 8.14
CA VAL A 191 21.23 6.84 9.55
C VAL A 191 22.67 6.90 10.06
N VAL A 192 23.47 5.86 9.83
CA VAL A 192 24.88 5.82 10.22
C VAL A 192 25.65 6.96 9.57
N SER A 193 25.42 7.23 8.29
CA SER A 193 26.08 8.34 7.59
C SER A 193 25.68 9.70 8.15
N PHE A 194 24.40 9.88 8.49
CA PHE A 194 23.91 11.09 9.14
C PHE A 194 24.59 11.32 10.50
N VAL A 195 24.64 10.30 11.36
CA VAL A 195 25.26 10.41 12.69
C VAL A 195 26.77 10.66 12.59
N LYS A 196 27.47 10.01 11.63
CA LYS A 196 28.89 10.30 11.35
C LYS A 196 29.15 11.73 10.87
N GLY A 197 28.13 12.42 10.36
CA GLY A 197 28.22 13.82 9.94
C GLY A 197 28.27 14.82 11.10
N GLY A 198 28.07 14.37 12.34
CA GLY A 198 28.06 15.21 13.53
C GLY A 198 26.63 15.52 14.01
N LEU A 199 26.34 15.24 15.27
CA LEU A 199 25.06 15.59 15.91
C LEU A 199 25.14 16.93 16.63
N LYS A 200 24.14 17.78 16.42
CA LYS A 200 23.93 19.03 17.17
C LYS A 200 22.86 18.83 18.24
N ASP A 201 22.93 19.63 19.30
CA ASP A 201 21.92 19.62 20.36
C ASP A 201 20.54 20.02 19.82
N LEU A 202 19.51 19.37 20.34
CA LEU A 202 18.16 19.38 19.79
C LEU A 202 17.25 20.22 20.68
N SER A 203 16.60 21.25 20.13
CA SER A 203 15.56 21.99 20.86
C SER A 203 14.35 21.09 21.12
N VAL A 204 14.02 20.91 22.41
CA VAL A 204 12.96 20.04 22.94
C VAL A 204 11.85 20.78 23.69
N SER A 205 11.75 22.11 23.56
CA SER A 205 10.58 22.89 23.98
C SER A 205 10.20 24.01 23.00
N ARG A 206 8.99 24.55 23.12
CA ARG A 206 8.50 25.70 22.35
C ARG A 206 7.76 26.69 23.26
N THR A 207 7.80 27.97 22.91
CA THR A 207 7.03 29.04 23.57
C THR A 207 6.03 29.72 22.64
N SER A 208 6.06 29.41 21.34
CA SER A 208 5.27 30.09 20.31
C SER A 208 3.81 29.67 20.23
N PHE A 209 3.45 28.54 20.86
CA PHE A 209 2.09 28.02 20.93
C PHE A 209 1.85 27.34 22.29
N SER A 210 0.59 27.14 22.63
CA SER A 210 0.16 26.62 23.94
C SER A 210 -0.36 25.20 23.90
N TRP A 211 -0.76 24.70 22.73
CA TRP A 211 -1.29 23.35 22.56
C TRP A 211 -0.20 22.26 22.61
N GLY A 212 0.09 21.77 23.82
CA GLY A 212 1.02 20.67 24.10
C GLY A 212 1.20 20.45 25.60
N ILE A 213 2.06 19.48 25.96
CA ILE A 213 2.33 19.15 27.37
C ILE A 213 3.25 20.21 27.98
N PRO A 214 2.88 20.90 29.08
CA PRO A 214 3.73 21.90 29.72
C PRO A 214 5.06 21.31 30.21
N VAL A 215 6.14 22.08 30.11
CA VAL A 215 7.44 21.69 30.68
C VAL A 215 7.34 21.70 32.21
N PRO A 216 7.73 20.62 32.91
CA PRO A 216 7.69 20.56 34.37
C PRO A 216 8.48 21.71 35.03
N GLY A 217 7.77 22.56 35.78
CA GLY A 217 8.35 23.72 36.46
C GLY A 217 8.47 24.99 35.61
N ASN A 218 8.05 24.96 34.33
CA ASN A 218 8.04 26.15 33.46
C ASN A 218 6.89 26.08 32.44
N GLU A 219 5.68 26.47 32.86
CA GLU A 219 4.46 26.41 32.04
C GLU A 219 4.45 27.35 30.83
N LYS A 220 5.40 28.29 30.73
CA LYS A 220 5.60 29.12 29.54
C LYS A 220 6.05 28.28 28.34
N HIS A 221 6.67 27.12 28.60
CA HIS A 221 7.17 26.21 27.58
C HIS A 221 6.27 24.99 27.47
N VAL A 222 6.04 24.53 26.25
CA VAL A 222 5.49 23.20 25.96
C VAL A 222 6.60 22.27 25.47
N ILE A 223 6.51 21.01 25.85
CA ILE A 223 7.41 19.94 25.41
C ILE A 223 7.30 19.80 23.89
N TYR A 224 8.45 19.66 23.23
CA TYR A 224 8.51 19.46 21.79
C TYR A 224 7.78 18.17 21.39
N VAL A 225 6.93 18.30 20.38
CA VAL A 225 6.03 17.24 19.91
C VAL A 225 6.72 15.90 19.67
N TRP A 226 7.99 15.85 19.25
CA TRP A 226 8.66 14.56 19.05
C TRP A 226 9.10 13.87 20.33
N LEU A 227 9.45 14.60 21.40
CA LEU A 227 9.79 13.97 22.69
C LEU A 227 8.51 13.47 23.38
N ASP A 228 7.44 14.26 23.30
CA ASP A 228 6.06 13.87 23.62
C ASP A 228 5.66 12.62 22.82
N ALA A 229 5.55 12.73 21.50
CA ALA A 229 5.08 11.67 20.62
C ALA A 229 5.89 10.38 20.78
N LEU A 230 7.22 10.42 20.78
CA LEU A 230 8.04 9.20 20.91
C LEU A 230 7.84 8.50 22.26
N SER A 231 7.48 9.24 23.31
CA SER A 231 7.18 8.66 24.62
C SER A 231 5.90 7.80 24.63
N ASN A 232 5.04 7.89 23.60
CA ASN A 232 3.84 7.05 23.48
C ASN A 232 4.15 5.55 23.62
N TYR A 233 5.30 5.11 23.09
CA TYR A 233 5.71 3.72 23.11
C TYR A 233 5.99 3.18 24.52
N LEU A 234 6.40 4.06 25.45
CA LEU A 234 6.57 3.76 26.86
C LEU A 234 5.26 3.93 27.63
N THR A 235 4.61 5.07 27.44
CA THR A 235 3.45 5.48 28.25
C THR A 235 2.21 4.63 28.00
N ALA A 236 2.04 4.07 26.80
CA ALA A 236 0.99 3.09 26.54
C ALA A 236 1.12 1.83 27.40
N LEU A 237 2.36 1.45 27.76
CA LEU A 237 2.65 0.35 28.68
C LEU A 237 2.60 0.77 30.15
N GLY A 238 2.21 2.01 30.46
CA GLY A 238 2.09 2.50 31.84
C GLY A 238 3.36 3.14 32.41
N TYR A 239 4.35 3.51 31.61
CA TYR A 239 5.45 4.35 32.08
C TYR A 239 4.92 5.72 32.57
N PRO A 240 5.38 6.26 33.72
CA PRO A 240 6.59 5.86 34.46
C PRO A 240 6.32 4.88 35.59
N GLU A 241 5.09 4.41 35.75
CA GLU A 241 4.81 3.32 36.67
C GLU A 241 5.50 2.04 36.16
N ASP A 242 6.05 1.26 37.09
CA ASP A 242 6.59 -0.06 36.78
C ASP A 242 5.44 -1.07 36.64
N SER A 243 4.61 -0.84 35.63
CA SER A 243 3.38 -1.60 35.37
C SER A 243 3.72 -3.01 34.87
N GLU A 244 2.79 -3.95 35.06
CA GLU A 244 2.94 -5.30 34.52
C GLU A 244 3.11 -5.30 32.99
N LEU A 245 2.40 -4.41 32.27
CA LEU A 245 2.57 -4.27 30.82
C LEU A 245 3.96 -3.77 30.45
N TYR A 246 4.50 -2.82 31.22
CA TYR A 246 5.84 -2.29 31.00
C TYR A 246 6.91 -3.38 31.17
N GLN A 247 6.89 -4.09 32.31
CA GLN A 247 7.80 -5.20 32.59
C GLN A 247 7.70 -6.31 31.54
N ASN A 248 6.49 -6.53 31.01
CA ASN A 248 6.25 -7.62 30.09
C ASN A 248 6.67 -7.32 28.65
N PHE A 249 6.46 -6.09 28.18
CA PHE A 249 6.57 -5.77 26.75
C PHE A 249 7.65 -4.74 26.41
N TRP A 250 8.21 -4.00 27.37
CA TRP A 250 9.32 -3.09 27.09
C TRP A 250 10.68 -3.83 27.12
N PRO A 251 11.59 -3.59 26.15
CA PRO A 251 11.47 -2.70 25.00
C PRO A 251 10.72 -3.30 23.81
N ALA A 252 10.22 -2.43 22.92
CA ALA A 252 9.56 -2.85 21.69
C ALA A 252 10.44 -3.78 20.84
N ASP A 253 9.86 -4.90 20.39
CA ASP A 253 10.49 -5.80 19.43
C ASP A 253 10.54 -5.18 18.04
N LEU A 254 9.50 -4.42 17.67
CA LEU A 254 9.40 -3.79 16.36
C LEU A 254 8.68 -2.43 16.42
N HIS A 255 9.39 -1.36 16.04
CA HIS A 255 8.78 -0.12 15.61
C HIS A 255 8.66 -0.12 14.09
N LEU A 256 7.44 -0.14 13.58
CA LEU A 256 7.17 -0.01 12.15
C LEU A 256 6.86 1.45 11.83
N ILE A 257 7.59 2.04 10.87
CA ILE A 257 7.48 3.46 10.54
C ILE A 257 7.63 3.74 9.05
N GLY A 258 7.14 4.89 8.60
CA GLY A 258 7.51 5.44 7.29
C GLY A 258 8.93 5.99 7.26
N LYS A 259 9.60 5.93 6.11
CA LYS A 259 10.98 6.43 5.93
C LYS A 259 11.19 7.90 6.29
N ASP A 260 10.17 8.75 6.22
CA ASP A 260 10.23 10.17 6.57
C ASP A 260 10.56 10.42 8.03
N ILE A 261 10.15 9.51 8.91
CA ILE A 261 10.29 9.69 10.37
C ILE A 261 11.41 8.84 10.96
N LEU A 262 12.25 8.25 10.10
CA LEU A 262 13.34 7.36 10.49
C LEU A 262 14.34 8.03 11.43
N ARG A 263 14.72 9.30 11.18
CA ARG A 263 15.70 10.00 12.03
C ARG A 263 15.20 10.14 13.48
N PHE A 264 13.91 10.40 13.67
CA PHE A 264 13.34 10.52 15.01
C PHE A 264 13.42 9.18 15.77
N HIS A 265 13.13 8.07 15.10
CA HIS A 265 13.08 6.73 15.71
C HIS A 265 14.42 6.03 15.82
N ALA A 266 15.36 6.35 14.94
CA ALA A 266 16.66 5.71 14.87
C ALA A 266 17.79 6.57 15.46
N VAL A 267 17.59 7.87 15.73
CA VAL A 267 18.61 8.75 16.33
C VAL A 267 18.12 9.39 17.62
N TYR A 268 17.01 10.13 17.57
CA TYR A 268 16.56 10.91 18.74
C TYR A 268 15.99 9.99 19.82
N TRP A 269 15.12 9.06 19.44
CA TRP A 269 14.51 8.13 20.37
C TRP A 269 15.52 7.27 21.12
N PRO A 270 16.48 6.59 20.45
CA PRO A 270 17.52 5.85 21.15
C PRO A 270 18.39 6.75 22.03
N ALA A 271 18.66 8.01 21.64
CA ALA A 271 19.41 8.94 22.47
C ALA A 271 18.64 9.35 23.75
N PHE A 272 17.34 9.62 23.65
CA PHE A 272 16.48 9.90 24.82
C PHE A 272 16.45 8.70 25.77
N LEU A 273 16.31 7.48 25.23
CA LEU A 273 16.33 6.25 26.02
C LEU A 273 17.69 6.00 26.67
N MET A 274 18.80 6.16 25.93
CA MET A 274 20.16 6.06 26.47
C MET A 274 20.42 7.08 27.58
N ALA A 275 19.89 8.29 27.43
CA ALA A 275 19.98 9.33 28.46
C ALA A 275 19.18 8.92 29.70
N ALA A 276 17.95 8.46 29.53
CA ALA A 276 17.09 8.03 30.63
C ALA A 276 17.50 6.67 31.26
N GLY A 277 18.51 5.99 30.72
CA GLY A 277 18.94 4.67 31.19
C GLY A 277 17.95 3.54 30.87
N LEU A 278 17.12 3.72 29.84
CA LEU A 278 16.07 2.79 29.45
C LEU A 278 16.55 1.83 28.34
N PRO A 279 16.04 0.58 28.29
CA PRO A 279 16.32 -0.35 27.19
C PRO A 279 15.87 0.21 25.83
N LEU A 280 16.65 -0.06 24.79
CA LEU A 280 16.38 0.38 23.42
C LEU A 280 15.49 -0.64 22.69
N PRO A 281 14.71 -0.20 21.67
CA PRO A 281 13.94 -1.11 20.83
C PRO A 281 14.87 -2.10 20.10
N LYS A 282 14.36 -3.29 19.77
CA LYS A 282 15.14 -4.32 19.06
C LYS A 282 15.27 -4.03 17.57
N THR A 283 14.19 -3.59 16.93
CA THR A 283 14.18 -3.24 15.49
C THR A 283 13.28 -2.03 15.22
N VAL A 284 13.78 -1.14 14.36
CA VAL A 284 13.07 -0.04 13.71
C VAL A 284 13.05 -0.34 12.22
N PHE A 285 11.87 -0.68 11.70
CA PHE A 285 11.69 -0.96 10.28
C PHE A 285 11.07 0.25 9.58
N ALA A 286 11.81 0.86 8.66
CA ALA A 286 11.36 2.00 7.85
C ALA A 286 10.92 1.56 6.45
N HIS A 287 9.60 1.51 6.22
CA HIS A 287 9.03 1.18 4.92
C HIS A 287 8.98 2.38 3.96
N GLY A 288 8.85 2.09 2.67
CA GLY A 288 8.65 3.10 1.64
C GLY A 288 7.23 3.68 1.61
N TRP A 289 6.98 4.55 0.64
CA TRP A 289 5.68 5.20 0.48
C TRP A 289 4.84 4.52 -0.60
N TRP A 290 3.53 4.54 -0.37
CA TRP A 290 2.57 4.45 -1.46
C TRP A 290 2.52 5.79 -2.19
N LEU A 291 2.74 5.75 -3.50
CA LEU A 291 2.68 6.89 -4.40
C LEU A 291 1.38 6.81 -5.21
N LYS A 292 0.89 7.94 -5.72
CA LYS A 292 -0.14 7.99 -6.77
C LYS A 292 0.39 8.87 -7.89
N ASP A 293 0.29 8.39 -9.12
CA ASP A 293 0.86 9.03 -10.31
C ASP A 293 2.37 9.30 -10.18
N LYS A 294 3.09 8.36 -9.54
CA LYS A 294 4.53 8.45 -9.22
C LYS A 294 4.91 9.62 -8.31
N ALA A 295 3.93 10.27 -7.67
CA ALA A 295 4.13 11.35 -6.72
C ALA A 295 3.68 10.95 -5.31
N LYS A 296 4.29 11.59 -4.30
CA LYS A 296 3.83 11.45 -2.91
C LYS A 296 2.40 11.96 -2.81
N MET A 297 1.53 11.20 -2.16
CA MET A 297 0.16 11.65 -1.94
C MET A 297 0.11 12.89 -1.05
N SER A 298 -0.68 13.88 -1.46
CA SER A 298 -0.96 15.06 -0.65
C SER A 298 -2.32 15.65 -0.97
N LYS A 299 -2.91 16.31 0.04
CA LYS A 299 -4.20 17.03 -0.10
C LYS A 299 -4.12 18.12 -1.16
N SER A 300 -3.02 18.87 -1.19
CA SER A 300 -2.83 20.01 -2.11
C SER A 300 -2.74 19.58 -3.56
N VAL A 301 -2.22 18.39 -3.83
CA VAL A 301 -2.14 17.80 -5.19
C VAL A 301 -3.45 17.10 -5.57
N GLY A 302 -4.29 16.73 -4.60
CA GLY A 302 -5.59 16.09 -4.85
C GLY A 302 -5.50 14.60 -5.20
N ASN A 303 -4.33 13.97 -5.05
CA ASN A 303 -4.07 12.57 -5.40
C ASN A 303 -4.22 11.58 -4.22
N VAL A 304 -4.94 11.95 -3.16
CA VAL A 304 -5.07 11.12 -1.96
C VAL A 304 -6.00 9.92 -2.20
N VAL A 305 -5.49 8.71 -1.98
CA VAL A 305 -6.32 7.49 -1.96
C VAL A 305 -6.93 7.30 -0.58
N ARG A 306 -8.26 7.34 -0.52
CA ARG A 306 -9.05 7.12 0.70
C ARG A 306 -9.52 5.67 0.77
N PRO A 307 -9.33 4.95 1.89
CA PRO A 307 -9.63 3.52 1.96
C PRO A 307 -11.13 3.18 1.99
N GLN A 308 -12.01 4.15 2.30
CA GLN A 308 -13.42 3.89 2.60
C GLN A 308 -14.15 3.20 1.44
N HIS A 309 -14.09 3.76 0.23
CA HIS A 309 -14.75 3.17 -0.95
C HIS A 309 -14.20 1.77 -1.28
N LEU A 310 -12.87 1.57 -1.21
CA LEU A 310 -12.27 0.25 -1.46
C LEU A 310 -12.76 -0.81 -0.46
N VAL A 311 -12.92 -0.43 0.81
CA VAL A 311 -13.43 -1.35 1.84
C VAL A 311 -14.93 -1.59 1.68
N GLU A 312 -15.70 -0.61 1.24
CA GLU A 312 -17.14 -0.74 0.98
C GLU A 312 -17.43 -1.66 -0.20
N ASP A 313 -16.69 -1.47 -1.30
CA ASP A 313 -16.93 -2.18 -2.55
C ASP A 313 -16.32 -3.59 -2.56
N PHE A 314 -15.15 -3.78 -1.94
CA PHE A 314 -14.36 -5.03 -2.05
C PHE A 314 -14.09 -5.73 -0.71
N GLY A 315 -14.43 -5.09 0.41
CA GLY A 315 -14.14 -5.59 1.75
C GLY A 315 -12.70 -5.36 2.22
N ALA A 316 -12.49 -5.53 3.54
CA ALA A 316 -11.21 -5.30 4.20
C ALA A 316 -10.05 -6.12 3.60
N ASP A 317 -10.29 -7.41 3.43
CA ASP A 317 -9.26 -8.38 3.06
C ASP A 317 -8.70 -8.15 1.66
N ALA A 318 -9.52 -7.62 0.73
CA ALA A 318 -9.05 -7.26 -0.60
C ALA A 318 -7.99 -6.16 -0.55
N LEU A 319 -8.27 -5.08 0.20
CA LEU A 319 -7.32 -3.99 0.39
C LEU A 319 -6.08 -4.44 1.15
N ARG A 320 -6.24 -5.23 2.22
CA ARG A 320 -5.11 -5.76 3.00
C ARG A 320 -4.20 -6.65 2.16
N TYR A 321 -4.79 -7.55 1.38
CA TYR A 321 -4.05 -8.41 0.46
C TYR A 321 -3.26 -7.58 -0.55
N PHE A 322 -3.92 -6.62 -1.22
CA PHE A 322 -3.26 -5.76 -2.19
C PHE A 322 -2.06 -5.02 -1.60
N LEU A 323 -2.24 -4.41 -0.42
CA LEU A 323 -1.19 -3.66 0.27
C LEU A 323 0.03 -4.52 0.63
N VAL A 324 -0.19 -5.79 1.00
CA VAL A 324 0.89 -6.73 1.33
C VAL A 324 1.54 -7.34 0.08
N ARG A 325 0.74 -7.64 -0.95
CA ARG A 325 1.17 -8.40 -2.13
C ARG A 325 1.88 -7.54 -3.17
N GLU A 326 1.42 -6.31 -3.36
CA GLU A 326 1.83 -5.48 -4.49
C GLU A 326 3.10 -4.67 -4.18
N MET A 327 3.30 -4.22 -2.94
CA MET A 327 4.52 -3.52 -2.54
C MET A 327 5.60 -4.50 -2.08
N VAL A 328 6.80 -4.36 -2.64
CA VAL A 328 8.00 -4.96 -2.05
C VAL A 328 8.29 -4.23 -0.73
N PHE A 329 8.11 -4.93 0.38
CA PHE A 329 8.24 -4.34 1.71
C PHE A 329 9.60 -3.64 1.90
N GLY A 330 9.57 -2.37 2.32
CA GLY A 330 10.76 -1.51 2.41
C GLY A 330 11.00 -0.57 1.22
N GLN A 331 10.33 -0.79 0.09
CA GLN A 331 10.44 0.05 -1.12
C GLN A 331 9.20 0.92 -1.32
N ASP A 332 9.31 1.93 -2.19
CA ASP A 332 8.15 2.70 -2.65
C ASP A 332 7.38 1.89 -3.70
N SER A 333 6.06 2.07 -3.76
CA SER A 333 5.21 1.46 -4.77
C SER A 333 4.12 2.43 -5.20
N ASN A 334 3.64 2.30 -6.43
CA ASN A 334 2.59 3.15 -6.96
C ASN A 334 1.23 2.46 -6.87
N PHE A 335 0.26 3.15 -6.29
CA PHE A 335 -1.13 2.73 -6.26
C PHE A 335 -1.81 3.11 -7.57
N SER A 336 -2.53 2.17 -8.18
CA SER A 336 -3.52 2.46 -9.22
C SER A 336 -4.74 1.56 -9.05
N ASP A 337 -5.91 2.07 -9.44
CA ASP A 337 -7.17 1.34 -9.35
C ASP A 337 -7.15 0.11 -10.27
N GLU A 338 -6.46 0.18 -11.42
CA GLU A 338 -6.25 -0.94 -12.33
C GLU A 338 -5.43 -2.06 -11.70
N ALA A 339 -4.33 -1.73 -11.00
CA ALA A 339 -3.50 -2.71 -10.33
C ALA A 339 -4.29 -3.41 -9.21
N PHE A 340 -5.05 -2.63 -8.43
CA PHE A 340 -5.93 -3.16 -7.38
C PHE A 340 -6.99 -4.11 -7.96
N LEU A 341 -7.74 -3.69 -8.97
CA LEU A 341 -8.77 -4.50 -9.62
C LEU A 341 -8.18 -5.74 -10.31
N GLY A 342 -7.00 -5.62 -10.91
CA GLY A 342 -6.27 -6.72 -11.53
C GLY A 342 -5.94 -7.81 -10.50
N ARG A 343 -5.35 -7.42 -9.36
CA ARG A 343 -5.08 -8.33 -8.24
C ARG A 343 -6.34 -8.93 -7.65
N PHE A 344 -7.37 -8.13 -7.44
CA PHE A 344 -8.65 -8.60 -6.92
C PHE A 344 -9.26 -9.69 -7.81
N ASN A 345 -9.40 -9.42 -9.10
CA ASN A 345 -10.02 -10.36 -10.03
C ASN A 345 -9.15 -11.59 -10.33
N SER A 346 -7.84 -11.41 -10.48
CA SER A 346 -6.94 -12.53 -10.77
C SER A 346 -6.73 -13.38 -9.52
N ASP A 347 -6.12 -12.79 -8.49
CA ASP A 347 -5.59 -13.52 -7.35
C ASP A 347 -6.71 -13.97 -6.40
N LEU A 348 -7.69 -13.10 -6.12
CA LEU A 348 -8.75 -13.40 -5.14
C LEU A 348 -9.93 -14.14 -5.77
N VAL A 349 -10.47 -13.64 -6.88
CA VAL A 349 -11.65 -14.24 -7.52
C VAL A 349 -11.28 -15.52 -8.28
N ASN A 350 -10.32 -15.47 -9.22
CA ASN A 350 -10.04 -16.59 -10.12
C ASN A 350 -9.19 -17.69 -9.49
N ASP A 351 -8.26 -17.37 -8.59
CA ASP A 351 -7.39 -18.39 -7.99
C ASP A 351 -7.98 -18.93 -6.69
N LEU A 352 -8.01 -18.11 -5.62
CA LEU A 352 -8.47 -18.54 -4.30
C LEU A 352 -9.97 -18.85 -4.29
N GLY A 353 -10.80 -17.90 -4.73
CA GLY A 353 -12.26 -18.01 -4.69
C GLY A 353 -12.78 -19.18 -5.52
N ASN A 354 -12.24 -19.38 -6.72
CA ASN A 354 -12.55 -20.51 -7.58
C ASN A 354 -12.13 -21.84 -6.97
N LEU A 355 -10.90 -21.94 -6.42
CA LEU A 355 -10.41 -23.16 -5.80
C LEU A 355 -11.33 -23.61 -4.67
N VAL A 356 -11.66 -22.69 -3.75
CA VAL A 356 -12.57 -22.96 -2.62
C VAL A 356 -13.93 -23.40 -3.14
N SER A 357 -14.53 -22.64 -4.07
CA SER A 357 -15.87 -22.93 -4.60
C SER A 357 -15.93 -24.29 -5.30
N ARG A 358 -14.93 -24.61 -6.14
CA ARG A 358 -14.86 -25.91 -6.84
C ARG A 358 -14.68 -27.06 -5.86
N THR A 359 -13.80 -26.91 -4.88
CA THR A 359 -13.53 -27.96 -3.89
C THR A 359 -14.78 -28.28 -3.09
N LEU A 360 -15.42 -27.27 -2.51
CA LEU A 360 -16.63 -27.43 -1.71
C LEU A 360 -17.79 -27.96 -2.56
N GLY A 361 -17.98 -27.43 -3.78
CA GLY A 361 -19.05 -27.87 -4.67
C GLY A 361 -18.89 -29.32 -5.17
N MET A 362 -17.64 -29.79 -5.37
CA MET A 362 -17.39 -31.19 -5.72
C MET A 362 -17.65 -32.13 -4.53
N ILE A 363 -17.28 -31.75 -3.32
CA ILE A 363 -17.56 -32.55 -2.11
C ILE A 363 -19.06 -32.56 -1.82
N ASP A 364 -19.75 -31.44 -1.96
CA ASP A 364 -21.22 -31.34 -1.86
C ASP A 364 -21.90 -32.32 -2.82
N ARG A 365 -21.46 -32.33 -4.08
CA ARG A 365 -22.06 -33.13 -5.15
C ARG A 365 -21.70 -34.62 -5.09
N TYR A 366 -20.44 -34.96 -4.85
CA TYR A 366 -19.92 -36.32 -5.00
C TYR A 366 -19.77 -37.06 -3.67
N CYS A 367 -19.79 -36.36 -2.54
CA CYS A 367 -19.62 -36.90 -1.20
C CYS A 367 -20.73 -36.43 -0.24
N GLU A 368 -21.86 -35.95 -0.76
CA GLU A 368 -23.02 -35.50 0.02
C GLU A 368 -22.67 -34.45 1.07
N GLY A 369 -21.71 -33.57 0.76
CA GLY A 369 -21.25 -32.51 1.66
C GLY A 369 -20.46 -33.02 2.86
N ARG A 370 -19.98 -34.27 2.82
CA ARG A 370 -19.11 -34.85 3.85
C ARG A 370 -17.69 -34.96 3.36
N ILE A 371 -16.73 -34.59 4.20
CA ILE A 371 -15.31 -34.78 3.91
C ILE A 371 -15.04 -36.28 3.67
N PRO A 372 -14.51 -36.67 2.50
CA PRO A 372 -14.25 -38.07 2.20
C PRO A 372 -13.05 -38.63 2.99
N GLU A 373 -12.94 -39.95 3.05
CA GLU A 373 -11.79 -40.62 3.68
C GLU A 373 -10.68 -40.86 2.63
N PRO A 374 -9.47 -40.33 2.83
CA PRO A 374 -8.38 -40.48 1.88
C PRO A 374 -7.68 -41.84 2.00
N ASP A 375 -7.01 -42.25 0.93
CA ASP A 375 -5.88 -43.18 1.02
C ASP A 375 -4.60 -42.41 1.35
N VAL A 376 -4.14 -42.52 2.59
CA VAL A 376 -2.91 -41.85 3.04
C VAL A 376 -1.64 -42.43 2.41
N ASP A 377 -1.73 -43.64 1.86
CA ASP A 377 -0.60 -44.28 1.20
C ASP A 377 -0.46 -43.91 -0.27
N ASP A 378 -1.46 -43.26 -0.85
CA ASP A 378 -1.49 -42.81 -2.24
C ASP A 378 -0.42 -41.74 -2.53
N ASP A 379 0.24 -41.86 -3.68
CA ASP A 379 1.29 -40.93 -4.09
C ASP A 379 0.78 -39.48 -4.21
N ARG A 380 -0.48 -39.27 -4.57
CA ARG A 380 -1.11 -37.94 -4.66
C ARG A 380 -1.22 -37.29 -3.29
N TYR A 381 -1.57 -38.07 -2.27
CA TYR A 381 -1.62 -37.61 -0.89
C TYR A 381 -0.23 -37.19 -0.41
N LYS A 382 0.74 -38.09 -0.51
CA LYS A 382 2.12 -37.87 -0.05
C LYS A 382 2.78 -36.68 -0.77
N LYS A 383 2.55 -36.55 -2.09
CA LYS A 383 3.07 -35.44 -2.88
C LYS A 383 2.50 -34.10 -2.41
N MET A 384 1.19 -34.01 -2.20
CA MET A 384 0.56 -32.76 -1.75
C MET A 384 0.94 -32.42 -0.30
N GLU A 385 1.01 -33.41 0.58
CA GLU A 385 1.50 -33.22 1.96
C GLU A 385 2.90 -32.59 1.95
N SER A 386 3.82 -33.12 1.15
CA SER A 386 5.16 -32.57 1.01
C SER A 386 5.14 -31.13 0.47
N ARG A 387 4.34 -30.84 -0.56
CA ARG A 387 4.26 -29.50 -1.17
C ARG A 387 3.70 -28.46 -0.19
N VAL A 388 2.67 -28.82 0.57
CA VAL A 388 2.07 -27.94 1.58
C VAL A 388 3.04 -27.70 2.74
N LYS A 389 3.77 -28.74 3.16
CA LYS A 389 4.82 -28.60 4.18
C LYS A 389 5.94 -27.65 3.73
N GLU A 390 6.38 -27.77 2.48
CA GLU A 390 7.37 -26.87 1.87
C GLU A 390 6.85 -25.41 1.85
N CYS A 391 5.60 -25.21 1.40
CA CYS A 391 4.95 -23.90 1.41
C CYS A 391 4.96 -23.28 2.82
N ALA A 392 4.59 -24.06 3.85
CA ALA A 392 4.54 -23.57 5.22
C ALA A 392 5.92 -23.15 5.74
N VAL A 393 6.96 -23.94 5.46
CA VAL A 393 8.35 -23.63 5.87
C VAL A 393 8.84 -22.34 5.18
N ASN A 394 8.63 -22.21 3.87
CA ASN A 394 9.03 -21.02 3.12
C ASN A 394 8.25 -19.78 3.60
N TRP A 395 6.94 -19.93 3.79
CA TRP A 395 6.07 -18.88 4.29
C TRP A 395 6.52 -18.35 5.66
N GLU A 396 6.83 -19.24 6.62
CA GLU A 396 7.34 -18.87 7.94
C GLU A 396 8.66 -18.11 7.83
N SER A 397 9.61 -18.62 7.02
CA SER A 397 10.90 -17.95 6.78
C SER A 397 10.75 -16.55 6.18
N TYR A 398 9.78 -16.35 5.28
CA TYR A 398 9.53 -15.03 4.70
C TYR A 398 8.91 -14.07 5.70
N PHE A 399 7.99 -14.53 6.55
CA PHE A 399 7.42 -13.69 7.61
C PHE A 399 8.46 -13.28 8.66
N ASP A 400 9.32 -14.21 9.09
CA ASP A 400 10.39 -13.92 10.06
C ASP A 400 11.45 -12.96 9.53
N THR A 401 11.59 -12.83 8.22
CA THR A 401 12.48 -11.87 7.56
C THR A 401 11.74 -10.65 6.98
N TYR A 402 10.48 -10.46 7.34
CA TYR A 402 9.61 -9.38 6.87
C TYR A 402 9.40 -9.31 5.34
N GLN A 403 9.66 -10.39 4.60
CA GLN A 403 9.40 -10.51 3.17
C GLN A 403 7.93 -10.90 2.90
N LEU A 404 6.98 -10.11 3.44
CA LEU A 404 5.55 -10.45 3.48
C LEU A 404 4.94 -10.70 2.09
N HIS A 405 5.35 -9.92 1.08
CA HIS A 405 4.94 -10.11 -0.31
C HIS A 405 5.35 -11.48 -0.88
N LYS A 406 6.52 -12.00 -0.52
CA LYS A 406 7.00 -13.34 -0.94
C LYS A 406 6.25 -14.46 -0.23
N ALA A 407 5.86 -14.25 1.03
CA ALA A 407 5.02 -15.21 1.73
C ALA A 407 3.66 -15.38 1.04
N MET A 408 3.08 -14.28 0.55
CA MET A 408 1.87 -14.33 -0.28
C MET A 408 2.13 -14.92 -1.66
N GLU A 409 3.25 -14.61 -2.31
CA GLU A 409 3.63 -15.25 -3.58
C GLU A 409 3.78 -16.78 -3.47
N GLU A 410 4.44 -17.28 -2.42
CA GLU A 410 4.54 -18.72 -2.12
C GLU A 410 3.17 -19.35 -1.90
N THR A 411 2.29 -18.67 -1.17
CA THR A 411 0.91 -19.14 -0.95
C THR A 411 0.13 -19.23 -2.26
N TRP A 412 0.29 -18.26 -3.16
CA TRP A 412 -0.36 -18.28 -4.48
C TRP A 412 0.25 -19.29 -5.45
N SER A 413 1.54 -19.61 -5.30
CA SER A 413 2.16 -20.74 -5.99
C SER A 413 1.48 -22.06 -5.57
N LEU A 414 1.25 -22.28 -4.27
CA LEU A 414 0.50 -23.44 -3.79
C LEU A 414 -0.93 -23.46 -4.33
N LEU A 415 -1.63 -22.33 -4.36
CA LEU A 415 -2.98 -22.23 -4.97
C LEU A 415 -2.98 -22.61 -6.45
N SER A 416 -1.95 -22.19 -7.19
CA SER A 416 -1.78 -22.55 -8.60
C SER A 416 -1.57 -24.05 -8.77
N ASP A 417 -0.72 -24.66 -7.94
CA ASP A 417 -0.49 -26.11 -7.93
C ASP A 417 -1.77 -26.89 -7.61
N LEU A 418 -2.59 -26.42 -6.66
CA LEU A 418 -3.87 -27.04 -6.30
C LEU A 418 -4.91 -26.95 -7.42
N ASN A 419 -5.03 -25.78 -8.06
CA ASN A 419 -5.91 -25.61 -9.22
C ASN A 419 -5.50 -26.54 -10.36
N LYS A 420 -4.19 -26.63 -10.65
CA LYS A 420 -3.63 -27.54 -11.64
C LYS A 420 -3.88 -29.00 -11.27
N PHE A 421 -3.68 -29.37 -10.01
CA PHE A 421 -3.94 -30.72 -9.51
C PHE A 421 -5.38 -31.16 -9.77
N ILE A 422 -6.38 -30.31 -9.48
CA ILE A 422 -7.79 -30.62 -9.79
C ILE A 422 -7.99 -30.86 -11.29
N VAL A 423 -7.34 -30.07 -12.15
CA VAL A 423 -7.46 -30.23 -13.61
C VAL A 423 -6.84 -31.54 -14.07
N GLU A 424 -5.65 -31.89 -13.58
CA GLU A 424 -4.95 -33.13 -13.95
C GLU A 424 -5.63 -34.39 -13.44
N GLN A 425 -6.26 -34.34 -12.26
CA GLN A 425 -6.92 -35.49 -11.65
C GLN A 425 -8.34 -35.73 -12.20
N GLU A 426 -8.93 -34.76 -12.88
CA GLU A 426 -10.27 -34.84 -13.48
C GLU A 426 -11.33 -35.50 -12.57
N PRO A 427 -11.57 -35.00 -11.34
CA PRO A 427 -12.49 -35.63 -10.38
C PRO A 427 -13.92 -35.81 -10.89
N TRP A 428 -14.35 -35.00 -11.87
CA TRP A 428 -15.64 -35.15 -12.54
C TRP A 428 -15.74 -36.40 -13.43
N LEU A 429 -14.61 -36.97 -13.86
CA LEU A 429 -14.55 -38.28 -14.53
C LEU A 429 -14.45 -39.40 -13.49
N LEU A 430 -13.62 -39.23 -12.46
CA LEU A 430 -13.52 -40.20 -11.36
C LEU A 430 -14.88 -40.46 -10.70
N ALA A 431 -15.69 -39.42 -10.52
CA ALA A 431 -17.04 -39.51 -9.95
C ALA A 431 -18.04 -40.31 -10.80
N LYS A 432 -17.72 -40.64 -12.06
CA LYS A 432 -18.58 -41.47 -12.92
C LYS A 432 -18.23 -42.96 -12.87
N ASP A 433 -17.14 -43.32 -12.21
CA ASP A 433 -16.63 -44.69 -12.13
C ASP A 433 -16.53 -45.14 -10.67
N GLU A 434 -17.47 -45.98 -10.24
CA GLU A 434 -17.52 -46.51 -8.87
C GLU A 434 -16.25 -47.29 -8.50
N ALA A 435 -15.58 -47.94 -9.46
CA ALA A 435 -14.36 -48.68 -9.19
C ALA A 435 -13.20 -47.74 -8.77
N ARG A 436 -13.29 -46.46 -9.13
CA ARG A 436 -12.28 -45.43 -8.82
C ARG A 436 -12.69 -44.54 -7.65
N ARG A 437 -13.66 -44.96 -6.85
CA ARG A 437 -14.19 -44.18 -5.73
C ARG A 437 -13.10 -43.76 -4.73
N LYS A 438 -12.21 -44.69 -4.38
CA LYS A 438 -11.09 -44.44 -3.45
C LYS A 438 -10.13 -43.36 -3.97
N GLU A 439 -9.93 -43.29 -5.29
CA GLU A 439 -9.12 -42.24 -5.92
C GLU A 439 -9.79 -40.87 -5.82
N LEU A 440 -11.10 -40.81 -6.13
CA LEU A 440 -11.89 -39.58 -6.02
C LEU A 440 -11.86 -39.04 -4.59
N ASP A 441 -12.12 -39.90 -3.62
CA ASP A 441 -12.17 -39.55 -2.20
C ASP A 441 -10.81 -38.99 -1.73
N THR A 442 -9.70 -39.60 -2.17
CA THR A 442 -8.34 -39.11 -1.90
C THR A 442 -8.09 -37.75 -2.54
N VAL A 443 -8.42 -37.55 -3.81
CA VAL A 443 -8.25 -36.27 -4.53
C VAL A 443 -9.02 -35.14 -3.85
N LEU A 444 -10.28 -35.39 -3.49
CA LEU A 444 -11.13 -34.37 -2.85
C LEU A 444 -10.67 -34.05 -1.43
N TYR A 445 -10.27 -35.06 -0.65
CA TYR A 445 -9.70 -34.84 0.68
C TYR A 445 -8.43 -33.99 0.63
N VAL A 446 -7.50 -34.35 -0.26
CA VAL A 446 -6.21 -33.67 -0.41
C VAL A 446 -6.39 -32.18 -0.68
N VAL A 447 -7.31 -31.82 -1.58
CA VAL A 447 -7.57 -30.41 -1.89
C VAL A 447 -8.28 -29.72 -0.72
N ALA A 448 -9.26 -30.37 -0.08
CA ALA A 448 -9.95 -29.78 1.08
C ALA A 448 -9.00 -29.52 2.26
N GLU A 449 -8.09 -30.46 2.54
CA GLU A 449 -7.08 -30.30 3.59
C GLU A 449 -6.06 -29.21 3.23
N ALA A 450 -5.66 -29.10 1.97
CA ALA A 450 -4.82 -27.99 1.53
C ALA A 450 -5.54 -26.64 1.64
N VAL A 451 -6.83 -26.55 1.29
CA VAL A 451 -7.65 -25.34 1.46
C VAL A 451 -7.77 -24.96 2.94
N ARG A 452 -7.89 -25.93 3.85
CA ARG A 452 -7.85 -25.68 5.31
C ARG A 452 -6.53 -25.01 5.72
N LEU A 453 -5.40 -25.51 5.23
CA LEU A 453 -4.09 -24.96 5.55
C LEU A 453 -3.86 -23.59 4.89
N VAL A 454 -4.36 -23.39 3.67
CA VAL A 454 -4.41 -22.08 3.00
C VAL A 454 -5.14 -21.05 3.85
N ALA A 455 -6.30 -21.41 4.42
CA ALA A 455 -7.05 -20.51 5.31
C ALA A 455 -6.23 -20.09 6.55
N LEU A 456 -5.34 -20.96 7.07
CA LEU A 456 -4.44 -20.59 8.17
C LEU A 456 -3.34 -19.63 7.72
N VAL A 457 -2.63 -19.93 6.63
CA VAL A 457 -1.48 -19.11 6.17
C VAL A 457 -1.89 -17.73 5.67
N ILE A 458 -3.12 -17.57 5.14
CA ILE A 458 -3.61 -16.26 4.73
C ILE A 458 -4.26 -15.49 5.89
N SER A 459 -4.55 -16.11 7.03
CA SER A 459 -5.25 -15.47 8.17
C SER A 459 -4.59 -14.21 8.74
N PRO A 460 -3.25 -14.04 8.73
CA PRO A 460 -2.66 -12.76 9.13
C PRO A 460 -3.00 -11.62 8.17
N VAL A 461 -3.16 -11.91 6.88
CA VAL A 461 -3.41 -10.93 5.80
C VAL A 461 -4.89 -10.73 5.53
N MET A 462 -5.66 -11.81 5.46
CA MET A 462 -7.08 -11.84 5.12
C MET A 462 -7.90 -12.54 6.23
N PRO A 463 -8.01 -11.93 7.43
CA PRO A 463 -8.65 -12.58 8.57
C PRO A 463 -10.13 -12.94 8.34
N VAL A 464 -10.88 -12.11 7.60
CA VAL A 464 -12.33 -12.30 7.40
C VAL A 464 -12.59 -13.50 6.47
N LYS A 465 -11.93 -13.54 5.32
CA LYS A 465 -12.05 -14.60 4.31
C LYS A 465 -11.41 -15.90 4.77
N SER A 466 -10.36 -15.83 5.59
CA SER A 466 -9.83 -17.01 6.28
C SER A 466 -10.87 -17.63 7.19
N GLN A 467 -11.53 -16.82 8.04
CA GLN A 467 -12.60 -17.30 8.91
C GLN A 467 -13.78 -17.87 8.12
N GLU A 468 -14.14 -17.23 7.01
CA GLU A 468 -15.20 -17.70 6.13
C GLU A 468 -14.88 -19.07 5.52
N ILE A 469 -13.68 -19.26 4.96
CA ILE A 469 -13.22 -20.57 4.46
C ILE A 469 -13.22 -21.60 5.59
N TRP A 470 -12.71 -21.23 6.77
CA TRP A 470 -12.66 -22.09 7.95
C TRP A 470 -14.05 -22.58 8.36
N HIS A 471 -15.04 -21.67 8.38
CA HIS A 471 -16.43 -22.02 8.68
C HIS A 471 -17.02 -22.97 7.64
N ARG A 472 -16.80 -22.69 6.35
CA ARG A 472 -17.32 -23.51 5.24
C ARG A 472 -16.79 -24.93 5.23
N LEU A 473 -15.57 -25.14 5.74
CA LEU A 473 -14.99 -26.47 5.96
C LEU A 473 -15.59 -27.21 7.18
N GLY A 474 -16.49 -26.58 7.93
CA GLY A 474 -17.19 -27.18 9.07
C GLY A 474 -16.59 -26.86 10.43
N PHE A 475 -15.63 -25.93 10.53
CA PHE A 475 -15.05 -25.53 11.80
C PHE A 475 -15.88 -24.43 12.48
N ASN A 476 -16.18 -24.61 13.76
CA ASN A 476 -16.88 -23.60 14.57
C ASN A 476 -15.92 -22.69 15.35
N ALA A 477 -14.68 -23.14 15.57
CA ALA A 477 -13.65 -22.34 16.23
C ALA A 477 -13.21 -21.18 15.34
N LYS A 478 -12.63 -20.14 15.93
CA LYS A 478 -12.06 -19.08 15.12
C LYS A 478 -10.69 -19.48 14.57
N VAL A 479 -10.41 -19.05 13.35
CA VAL A 479 -9.10 -19.22 12.71
C VAL A 479 -8.00 -18.52 13.51
N GLU A 480 -8.32 -17.40 14.17
CA GLU A 480 -7.38 -16.65 15.01
C GLU A 480 -7.02 -17.34 16.34
N ASP A 481 -7.81 -18.34 16.77
CA ASP A 481 -7.50 -19.16 17.94
C ASP A 481 -6.52 -20.30 17.60
N CYS A 482 -6.22 -20.48 16.31
CA CYS A 482 -5.27 -21.50 15.87
C CYS A 482 -3.83 -21.09 16.19
N VAL A 483 -2.99 -22.10 16.38
CA VAL A 483 -1.55 -21.95 16.56
C VAL A 483 -0.81 -22.75 15.49
N VAL A 484 0.46 -22.42 15.23
CA VAL A 484 1.30 -23.05 14.20
C VAL A 484 1.32 -24.58 14.29
N SER A 485 1.17 -25.16 15.49
CA SER A 485 1.11 -26.62 15.67
C SER A 485 -0.12 -27.28 14.99
N MET A 486 -1.14 -26.50 14.62
CA MET A 486 -2.33 -26.91 13.86
C MET A 486 -2.13 -26.87 12.34
N MET A 487 -0.97 -26.40 11.85
CA MET A 487 -0.58 -26.40 10.44
C MET A 487 -0.02 -27.78 10.02
N ARG A 488 -0.73 -28.86 10.36
CA ARG A 488 -0.36 -30.24 10.00
C ARG A 488 -1.32 -30.77 8.95
N PHE A 489 -0.78 -31.31 7.87
CA PHE A 489 -1.58 -32.04 6.88
C PHE A 489 -2.25 -33.26 7.51
N GLY A 490 -3.42 -33.64 7.01
CA GLY A 490 -4.23 -34.74 7.52
C GLY A 490 -5.07 -34.42 8.76
N SER A 491 -5.22 -33.15 9.15
CA SER A 491 -5.98 -32.79 10.36
C SER A 491 -7.48 -32.58 10.12
N LEU A 492 -7.92 -32.46 8.86
CA LEU A 492 -9.34 -32.43 8.52
C LEU A 492 -9.96 -33.81 8.78
N LYS A 493 -11.03 -33.85 9.59
CA LYS A 493 -11.65 -35.09 10.04
C LYS A 493 -12.59 -35.66 8.96
N PRO A 494 -12.36 -36.88 8.45
CA PRO A 494 -13.31 -37.53 7.55
C PRO A 494 -14.72 -37.63 8.15
N GLY A 495 -15.73 -37.50 7.29
CA GLY A 495 -17.14 -37.52 7.65
C GLY A 495 -17.71 -36.22 8.22
N SER A 496 -16.87 -35.21 8.51
CA SER A 496 -17.35 -33.88 8.91
C SER A 496 -18.15 -33.22 7.79
N SER A 497 -19.21 -32.49 8.16
CA SER A 497 -20.08 -31.83 7.19
C SER A 497 -19.57 -30.43 6.84
N LEU A 498 -19.58 -30.11 5.56
CA LEU A 498 -19.37 -28.76 5.06
C LEU A 498 -20.49 -27.81 5.51
N LYS A 499 -20.21 -26.52 5.44
CA LYS A 499 -21.18 -25.41 5.58
C LYS A 499 -21.13 -24.58 4.31
N ASP A 500 -22.29 -24.08 3.87
CA ASP A 500 -22.43 -23.07 2.81
C ASP A 500 -21.58 -23.32 1.55
N SER A 501 -21.74 -24.50 0.96
CA SER A 501 -20.94 -25.01 -0.17
C SER A 501 -21.18 -24.30 -1.51
N LYS A 502 -22.18 -23.39 -1.60
CA LYS A 502 -22.69 -22.83 -2.87
C LYS A 502 -22.41 -21.35 -3.09
N GLU A 503 -21.94 -20.63 -2.09
CA GLU A 503 -21.71 -19.19 -2.20
C GLU A 503 -20.33 -18.89 -2.78
N HIS A 504 -20.20 -17.81 -3.55
CA HIS A 504 -18.88 -17.34 -4.00
C HIS A 504 -18.15 -16.64 -2.85
N LEU A 505 -16.83 -16.83 -2.75
CA LEU A 505 -16.02 -16.17 -1.73
C LEU A 505 -15.80 -14.68 -2.05
N PHE A 506 -15.68 -14.36 -3.33
CA PHE A 506 -15.52 -13.01 -3.86
C PHE A 506 -16.44 -12.80 -5.06
N ALA A 507 -17.05 -11.63 -5.17
CA ALA A 507 -17.84 -11.25 -6.34
C ALA A 507 -16.91 -10.64 -7.40
N ARG A 508 -16.96 -11.14 -8.64
CA ARG A 508 -16.18 -10.58 -9.74
C ARG A 508 -16.62 -9.16 -10.03
N VAL A 509 -15.67 -8.28 -10.31
CA VAL A 509 -15.92 -6.88 -10.67
C VAL A 509 -15.49 -6.65 -12.12
N ASP A 510 -16.38 -6.06 -12.92
CA ASP A 510 -16.00 -5.55 -14.23
C ASP A 510 -15.15 -4.29 -14.04
N ALA A 511 -13.86 -4.41 -14.35
CA ALA A 511 -12.90 -3.34 -14.13
C ALA A 511 -13.22 -2.10 -14.98
N LYS A 512 -13.76 -2.28 -16.18
CA LYS A 512 -14.11 -1.16 -17.05
C LYS A 512 -15.28 -0.39 -16.46
N GLU A 513 -16.36 -1.08 -16.08
CA GLU A 513 -17.55 -0.44 -15.49
C GLU A 513 -17.22 0.26 -14.16
N TYR A 514 -16.35 -0.33 -13.34
CA TYR A 514 -15.92 0.28 -12.08
C TYR A 514 -15.13 1.57 -12.32
N LEU A 515 -14.16 1.55 -13.26
CA LEU A 515 -13.31 2.70 -13.57
C LEU A 515 -14.07 3.82 -14.30
N THR A 516 -15.11 3.51 -15.08
CA THR A 516 -15.94 4.52 -15.77
C THR A 516 -17.08 5.07 -14.90
N GLY A 517 -17.29 4.51 -13.70
CA GLY A 517 -18.40 4.88 -12.81
C GLY A 517 -19.79 4.45 -13.34
N GLU A 518 -19.84 3.50 -14.28
CA GLU A 518 -21.08 2.99 -14.88
C GLU A 518 -21.70 1.83 -14.09
N GLN A 519 -21.09 1.41 -12.97
CA GLN A 519 -21.70 0.41 -12.09
C GLN A 519 -22.94 0.96 -11.38
N SER A 520 -24.09 0.36 -11.69
CA SER A 520 -25.18 0.24 -10.72
C SER A 520 -24.75 -0.70 -9.59
N GLU A 521 -24.94 -0.28 -8.34
CA GLU A 521 -24.52 -0.96 -7.09
C GLU A 521 -24.39 -2.51 -7.19
N PRO A 522 -23.28 -3.10 -6.71
CA PRO A 522 -23.15 -4.54 -6.64
C PRO A 522 -24.03 -5.08 -5.50
N GLY A 523 -25.16 -5.70 -5.86
CA GLY A 523 -25.90 -6.59 -4.96
C GLY A 523 -27.32 -6.17 -4.56
N LYS A 524 -28.23 -6.01 -5.54
CA LYS A 524 -29.67 -6.26 -5.31
C LYS A 524 -30.29 -7.01 -6.49
N ASN A 525 -31.05 -8.05 -6.16
CA ASN A 525 -31.74 -8.92 -7.10
C ASN A 525 -32.49 -8.15 -8.21
N LYS A 526 -32.29 -8.58 -9.45
CA LYS A 526 -33.06 -8.17 -10.63
C LYS A 526 -34.51 -8.63 -10.47
N THR A 527 -35.39 -7.75 -10.02
CA THR A 527 -36.81 -7.85 -10.33
C THR A 527 -37.39 -6.44 -10.41
N GLU A 528 -38.08 -6.19 -11.52
CA GLU A 528 -38.91 -5.02 -11.82
C GLU A 528 -38.21 -3.71 -12.22
N ARG A 529 -38.18 -3.46 -13.54
CA ARG A 529 -39.03 -2.41 -14.17
C ARG A 529 -38.87 -2.40 -15.69
N LYS A 530 -39.93 -2.83 -16.37
CA LYS A 530 -40.26 -2.42 -17.74
C LYS A 530 -41.25 -1.26 -17.67
N SER A 531 -40.95 -0.12 -18.29
CA SER A 531 -41.89 0.63 -19.15
C SER A 531 -41.29 1.93 -19.73
N ARG A 532 -41.10 1.92 -21.07
CA ARG A 532 -41.32 2.98 -22.10
C ARG A 532 -40.80 4.41 -21.83
N GLN A 533 -40.07 5.08 -22.73
CA GLN A 533 -40.40 5.42 -24.14
C GLN A 533 -39.15 5.70 -25.00
N SER A 534 -39.35 5.81 -26.32
CA SER A 534 -38.41 5.62 -27.43
C SER A 534 -38.11 6.86 -28.31
N LYS A 535 -36.81 7.04 -28.65
CA LYS A 535 -36.13 7.47 -29.93
C LYS A 535 -36.32 8.90 -30.52
N PRO A 536 -35.47 9.42 -31.46
CA PRO A 536 -34.38 8.78 -32.28
C PRO A 536 -33.02 9.53 -32.49
N ASP A 537 -32.04 8.76 -33.00
CA ASP A 537 -30.83 9.02 -33.85
C ASP A 537 -29.91 10.25 -33.61
N GLY A 538 -28.57 10.15 -33.66
CA GLY A 538 -27.67 9.06 -34.02
C GLY A 538 -26.25 9.62 -34.24
N GLN A 539 -25.31 9.30 -33.34
CA GLN A 539 -23.87 9.42 -33.54
C GLN A 539 -23.19 8.24 -32.80
N PRO A 540 -22.28 7.49 -33.44
CA PRO A 540 -21.66 6.34 -32.80
C PRO A 540 -20.67 6.79 -31.73
N LYS A 541 -21.00 6.54 -30.46
CA LYS A 541 -20.04 6.54 -29.34
C LYS A 541 -19.22 5.25 -29.42
N ALA A 542 -17.91 5.36 -29.52
CA ALA A 542 -16.98 4.24 -29.54
C ALA A 542 -16.91 3.58 -28.16
N GLY A 543 -17.59 2.44 -28.00
CA GLY A 543 -17.46 1.55 -26.85
C GLY A 543 -16.29 0.58 -27.00
N MET A 544 -15.73 0.09 -25.89
CA MET A 544 -14.80 -1.06 -25.85
C MET A 544 -15.50 -2.40 -26.20
N ASP A 545 -16.24 -2.45 -27.31
CA ASP A 545 -16.78 -3.70 -27.85
C ASP A 545 -15.78 -4.41 -28.78
N ASN A 546 -14.57 -3.84 -28.96
CA ASN A 546 -13.55 -4.31 -29.88
C ASN A 546 -12.16 -4.34 -29.23
N LEU A 547 -12.01 -5.00 -28.06
CA LEU A 547 -10.67 -5.27 -27.54
C LEU A 547 -10.00 -6.31 -28.43
N ILE A 548 -8.92 -5.91 -29.09
CA ILE A 548 -8.13 -6.76 -29.97
C ILE A 548 -7.05 -7.46 -29.15
N SER A 549 -6.72 -8.71 -29.49
CA SER A 549 -5.62 -9.42 -28.85
C SER A 549 -4.26 -8.78 -29.18
N ILE A 550 -3.22 -9.11 -28.42
CA ILE A 550 -1.85 -8.68 -28.78
C ILE A 550 -1.44 -9.20 -30.17
N ASP A 551 -1.98 -10.36 -30.57
CA ASP A 551 -1.76 -10.94 -31.90
C ASP A 551 -2.45 -10.09 -32.99
N ASP A 552 -3.59 -9.50 -32.68
CA ASP A 552 -4.27 -8.57 -33.60
C ASP A 552 -3.52 -7.24 -33.71
N PHE A 553 -2.94 -6.74 -32.62
CA PHE A 553 -2.06 -5.57 -32.66
C PHE A 553 -0.78 -5.86 -33.46
N ALA A 554 -0.18 -7.05 -33.28
CA ALA A 554 1.02 -7.48 -34.02
C ALA A 554 0.80 -7.57 -35.54
N LYS A 555 -0.45 -7.70 -36.01
CA LYS A 555 -0.79 -7.63 -37.44
C LYS A 555 -0.66 -6.21 -38.00
N VAL A 556 -0.65 -5.16 -37.18
CA VAL A 556 -0.55 -3.76 -37.62
C VAL A 556 0.92 -3.34 -37.69
N GLN A 557 1.40 -2.95 -38.87
CA GLN A 557 2.79 -2.50 -39.05
C GLN A 557 2.90 -0.98 -38.90
N LEU A 558 3.15 -0.53 -37.67
CA LEU A 558 3.43 0.88 -37.38
C LEU A 558 4.90 1.22 -37.68
N ARG A 559 5.13 2.31 -38.43
CA ARG A 559 6.47 2.78 -38.80
C ARG A 559 6.62 4.29 -38.66
N VAL A 560 7.85 4.72 -38.36
CA VAL A 560 8.25 6.13 -38.44
C VAL A 560 8.40 6.55 -39.90
N ALA A 561 7.79 7.66 -40.28
CA ALA A 561 7.90 8.25 -41.61
C ALA A 561 8.33 9.72 -41.52
N LYS A 562 9.09 10.21 -42.51
CA LYS A 562 9.40 11.63 -42.66
C LYS A 562 8.58 12.23 -43.78
N ILE A 563 7.96 13.38 -43.54
CA ILE A 563 7.21 14.11 -44.58
C ILE A 563 8.20 14.84 -45.49
N LEU A 564 8.16 14.54 -46.78
CA LEU A 564 9.03 15.13 -47.81
C LEU A 564 8.36 16.31 -48.52
N ALA A 565 7.05 16.21 -48.73
CA ALA A 565 6.23 17.25 -49.35
C ALA A 565 4.79 17.15 -48.84
N ALA A 566 4.09 18.28 -48.77
CA ALA A 566 2.70 18.36 -48.39
C ALA A 566 1.98 19.42 -49.24
N GLU A 567 0.73 19.17 -49.61
CA GLU A 567 -0.12 20.12 -50.34
C GLU A 567 -1.60 19.96 -49.95
N LYS A 568 -2.38 21.06 -49.97
CA LYS A 568 -3.83 20.99 -49.75
C LYS A 568 -4.52 20.32 -50.94
N VAL A 569 -5.52 19.48 -50.66
CA VAL A 569 -6.32 18.85 -51.72
C VAL A 569 -7.36 19.84 -52.23
N GLU A 570 -7.28 20.23 -53.51
CA GLU A 570 -8.13 21.30 -54.11
C GLU A 570 -9.63 21.16 -53.85
N LYS A 571 -10.14 19.91 -53.81
CA LYS A 571 -11.57 19.61 -53.61
C LYS A 571 -11.96 19.43 -52.14
N SER A 572 -11.08 19.72 -51.19
CA SER A 572 -11.36 19.54 -49.75
C SER A 572 -10.69 20.59 -48.88
N LYS A 573 -11.47 21.18 -47.97
CA LYS A 573 -10.97 22.08 -46.92
C LYS A 573 -10.33 21.34 -45.74
N LYS A 574 -10.39 20.01 -45.70
CA LYS A 574 -9.97 19.19 -44.56
C LYS A 574 -8.78 18.28 -44.85
N LEU A 575 -8.43 18.06 -46.12
CA LEU A 575 -7.44 17.06 -46.52
C LEU A 575 -6.11 17.70 -46.94
N ILE A 576 -5.02 17.13 -46.45
CA ILE A 576 -3.66 17.36 -46.95
C ILE A 576 -3.16 16.07 -47.58
N LYS A 577 -2.59 16.19 -48.79
CA LYS A 577 -1.85 15.14 -49.48
C LYS A 577 -0.37 15.30 -49.13
N MET A 578 0.27 14.21 -48.73
CA MET A 578 1.67 14.21 -48.33
C MET A 578 2.45 13.10 -49.04
N LYS A 579 3.68 13.42 -49.42
CA LYS A 579 4.69 12.45 -49.82
C LYS A 579 5.58 12.15 -48.62
N ILE A 580 5.69 10.89 -48.23
CA ILE A 580 6.44 10.47 -47.04
C ILE A 580 7.56 9.49 -47.42
N SER A 581 8.65 9.49 -46.67
CA SER A 581 9.72 8.48 -46.72
C SER A 581 9.65 7.58 -45.48
N LEU A 582 9.72 6.27 -45.71
CA LEU A 582 9.89 5.21 -44.71
C LEU A 582 11.34 4.66 -44.71
N GLY A 583 12.31 5.49 -45.09
CA GLY A 583 13.69 5.07 -45.34
C GLY A 583 13.90 4.85 -46.84
N GLU A 584 14.04 3.59 -47.26
CA GLU A 584 14.27 3.21 -48.67
C GLU A 584 13.01 3.27 -49.55
N GLU A 585 11.84 3.45 -48.93
CA GLU A 585 10.54 3.48 -49.61
C GLU A 585 9.87 4.84 -49.47
N GLU A 586 9.29 5.35 -50.56
CA GLU A 586 8.45 6.55 -50.56
C GLU A 586 6.99 6.20 -50.84
N ARG A 587 6.07 6.85 -50.14
CA ARG A 587 4.63 6.65 -50.30
C ARG A 587 3.85 7.95 -50.30
N GLN A 588 2.65 7.89 -50.83
CA GLN A 588 1.68 8.97 -50.74
C GLN A 588 0.62 8.64 -49.70
N ILE A 589 0.34 9.58 -48.80
CA ILE A 589 -0.79 9.49 -47.86
C ILE A 589 -1.65 10.75 -47.95
N VAL A 590 -2.94 10.60 -47.68
CA VAL A 590 -3.90 11.72 -47.64
C VAL A 590 -4.59 11.68 -46.28
N ALA A 591 -4.60 12.80 -45.55
CA ALA A 591 -5.13 12.83 -44.18
C ALA A 591 -5.93 14.09 -43.86
N GLY A 592 -6.89 13.93 -42.94
CA GLY A 592 -7.87 14.93 -42.51
C GLY A 592 -7.34 15.98 -41.51
N ILE A 593 -6.18 16.56 -41.76
CA ILE A 593 -5.48 17.41 -40.79
C ILE A 593 -5.40 18.91 -41.19
N ALA A 594 -6.01 19.29 -42.33
CA ALA A 594 -5.87 20.64 -42.89
C ALA A 594 -6.54 21.76 -42.08
N LEU A 595 -7.34 21.42 -41.07
CA LEU A 595 -7.96 22.40 -40.17
C LEU A 595 -7.02 22.85 -39.04
N GLN A 596 -5.97 22.08 -38.77
CA GLN A 596 -5.05 22.31 -37.66
C GLN A 596 -3.61 22.57 -38.11
N TYR A 597 -3.23 22.07 -39.30
CA TYR A 597 -1.88 22.17 -39.82
C TYR A 597 -1.88 22.74 -41.24
N GLU A 598 -0.92 23.62 -41.51
CA GLU A 598 -0.62 24.09 -42.86
C GLU A 598 0.46 23.20 -43.50
N PRO A 599 0.44 22.97 -44.83
CA PRO A 599 1.39 22.08 -45.50
C PRO A 599 2.86 22.40 -45.24
N GLU A 600 3.20 23.68 -45.14
CA GLU A 600 4.57 24.16 -44.97
C GLU A 600 5.16 23.73 -43.61
N ASP A 601 4.31 23.66 -42.57
CA ASP A 601 4.72 23.28 -41.22
C ASP A 601 4.98 21.78 -41.07
N LEU A 602 4.53 20.98 -42.04
CA LEU A 602 4.60 19.53 -42.00
C LEU A 602 5.89 18.99 -42.63
N VAL A 603 6.45 19.69 -43.62
CA VAL A 603 7.63 19.22 -44.35
C VAL A 603 8.81 19.09 -43.39
N GLY A 604 9.44 17.91 -43.39
CA GLY A 604 10.57 17.59 -42.52
C GLY A 604 10.20 16.94 -41.19
N ARG A 605 8.94 16.99 -40.74
CA ARG A 605 8.48 16.33 -39.51
C ARG A 605 8.54 14.80 -39.62
N GLN A 606 8.80 14.16 -38.48
CA GLN A 606 8.64 12.72 -38.32
C GLN A 606 7.27 12.41 -37.74
N ILE A 607 6.58 11.44 -38.31
CA ILE A 607 5.23 11.00 -37.93
C ILE A 607 5.17 9.47 -37.83
N ILE A 608 4.16 8.95 -37.13
CA ILE A 608 3.88 7.51 -37.09
C ILE A 608 2.78 7.19 -38.10
N VAL A 609 3.00 6.16 -38.92
CA VAL A 609 2.02 5.69 -39.92
C VAL A 609 1.78 4.18 -39.82
N VAL A 610 0.57 3.76 -40.18
CA VAL A 610 0.22 2.35 -40.44
C VAL A 610 0.63 2.01 -41.87
N ALA A 611 1.65 1.16 -42.02
CA ALA A 611 2.30 0.88 -43.29
C ALA A 611 1.77 -0.37 -44.03
N ASN A 612 0.90 -1.17 -43.44
CA ASN A 612 0.34 -2.37 -44.07
C ASN A 612 -1.19 -2.34 -44.22
N LEU A 613 -1.77 -1.14 -44.28
CA LEU A 613 -3.18 -0.95 -44.60
C LEU A 613 -3.39 -1.00 -46.12
N GLN A 614 -4.54 -1.51 -46.58
CA GLN A 614 -4.90 -1.46 -48.00
C GLN A 614 -5.02 0.00 -48.47
N PRO A 615 -4.53 0.35 -49.69
CA PRO A 615 -4.70 1.68 -50.22
C PRO A 615 -6.18 2.09 -50.35
N ALA A 616 -6.48 3.35 -50.04
CA ALA A 616 -7.83 3.91 -50.12
C ALA A 616 -7.85 5.17 -51.00
N LYS A 617 -8.95 5.42 -51.71
CA LYS A 617 -9.13 6.67 -52.48
C LYS A 617 -9.91 7.70 -51.67
N LEU A 618 -9.29 8.84 -51.42
CA LEU A 618 -9.89 9.99 -50.75
C LEU A 618 -10.00 11.15 -51.74
N MET A 619 -11.22 11.57 -52.08
CA MET A 619 -11.48 12.60 -53.10
C MET A 619 -10.81 12.32 -54.45
N GLY A 620 -10.70 11.04 -54.82
CA GLY A 620 -10.06 10.60 -56.07
C GLY A 620 -8.53 10.42 -55.99
N ILE A 621 -7.90 10.78 -54.88
CA ILE A 621 -6.46 10.64 -54.65
C ILE A 621 -6.21 9.36 -53.84
N GLU A 622 -5.27 8.53 -54.29
CA GLU A 622 -4.90 7.31 -53.57
C GLU A 622 -4.02 7.62 -52.34
N SER A 623 -4.36 7.02 -51.20
CA SER A 623 -3.63 7.06 -49.94
C SER A 623 -3.15 5.65 -49.60
N GLN A 624 -1.83 5.47 -49.49
CA GLN A 624 -1.15 4.18 -49.31
C GLN A 624 -0.69 3.96 -47.85
N GLY A 625 -1.44 4.53 -46.91
CA GLY A 625 -1.18 4.47 -45.48
C GLY A 625 -2.11 5.39 -44.69
N MET A 626 -2.03 5.27 -43.37
CA MET A 626 -2.79 6.10 -42.42
C MET A 626 -1.82 6.67 -41.39
N LEU A 627 -1.84 7.99 -41.17
CA LEU A 627 -1.09 8.61 -40.08
C LEU A 627 -1.82 8.47 -38.75
N LEU A 628 -1.08 8.42 -37.65
CA LEU A 628 -1.65 8.44 -36.31
C LEU A 628 -1.65 9.85 -35.72
N ALA A 629 -2.79 10.23 -35.15
CA ALA A 629 -2.99 11.48 -34.43
C ALA A 629 -3.90 11.22 -33.22
N ALA A 630 -3.66 11.92 -32.11
CA ALA A 630 -4.61 11.99 -31.01
C ALA A 630 -5.75 12.96 -31.37
N SER A 631 -6.96 12.72 -30.85
CA SER A 631 -8.12 13.59 -31.04
C SER A 631 -8.39 14.37 -29.74
N GLY A 632 -8.45 15.70 -29.83
CA GLY A 632 -8.92 16.55 -28.73
C GLY A 632 -10.42 16.39 -28.49
N GLU A 633 -10.91 16.92 -27.36
CA GLU A 633 -12.33 16.87 -26.97
C GLU A 633 -13.28 17.50 -28.02
N ASP A 634 -12.75 18.41 -28.86
CA ASP A 634 -13.43 19.07 -29.98
C ASP A 634 -13.24 18.35 -31.34
N GLY A 635 -12.51 17.23 -31.36
CA GLY A 635 -12.15 16.49 -32.57
C GLY A 635 -10.93 17.03 -33.32
N ALA A 636 -10.18 17.98 -32.75
CA ALA A 636 -8.95 18.50 -33.37
C ALA A 636 -7.85 17.42 -33.41
N PRO A 637 -7.14 17.22 -34.55
CA PRO A 637 -6.09 16.22 -34.65
C PRO A 637 -4.74 16.73 -34.12
N PHE A 638 -4.05 15.94 -33.30
CA PHE A 638 -2.70 16.21 -32.80
C PHE A 638 -1.75 15.12 -33.29
N LEU A 639 -0.82 15.46 -34.18
CA LEU A 639 0.11 14.50 -34.78
C LEU A 639 1.01 13.85 -33.73
N LEU A 640 1.16 12.51 -33.81
CA LEU A 640 2.12 11.78 -32.99
C LEU A 640 3.50 11.77 -33.66
N SER A 641 4.51 12.15 -32.89
CA SER A 641 5.91 12.22 -33.31
C SER A 641 6.79 11.39 -32.37
N PRO A 642 7.81 10.68 -32.87
CA PRO A 642 8.80 10.03 -32.02
C PRO A 642 9.80 11.03 -31.43
N ASP A 643 10.48 10.62 -30.36
CA ASP A 643 11.60 11.37 -29.77
C ASP A 643 12.80 11.50 -30.73
N GLU A 644 13.70 12.45 -30.44
CA GLU A 644 14.91 12.68 -31.23
C GLU A 644 15.78 11.41 -31.38
N GLY A 645 16.24 11.16 -32.59
CA GLY A 645 17.08 9.99 -32.92
C GLY A 645 16.34 8.84 -33.64
N ALA A 646 15.01 8.86 -33.67
CA ALA A 646 14.24 7.98 -34.53
C ALA A 646 14.54 8.25 -36.02
N LYS A 647 14.60 7.20 -36.85
CA LYS A 647 14.86 7.31 -38.29
C LYS A 647 13.68 6.78 -39.11
N PRO A 648 13.43 7.35 -40.30
CA PRO A 648 12.42 6.82 -41.22
C PRO A 648 12.60 5.30 -41.45
N GLY A 649 11.52 4.54 -41.30
CA GLY A 649 11.49 3.08 -41.46
C GLY A 649 11.57 2.29 -40.15
N PHE A 650 11.90 2.91 -39.02
CA PHE A 650 11.89 2.23 -37.71
C PHE A 650 10.49 1.70 -37.38
N ARG A 651 10.41 0.45 -36.90
CA ARG A 651 9.16 -0.17 -36.44
C ARG A 651 8.83 0.33 -35.03
N ILE A 652 7.56 0.64 -34.80
CA ILE A 652 7.03 0.89 -33.46
C ILE A 652 6.68 -0.46 -32.83
N LYS A 653 7.04 -0.66 -31.56
CA LYS A 653 6.81 -1.89 -30.80
C LYS A 653 5.93 -1.63 -29.60
#